data_AF-A0A9P6BVI1-F1
#
_entry.id   AF-A0A9P6BVI1-F1
#
_cell.length_a   1.000
_cell.length_b   1.000
_cell.length_c   1.000
_cell.angle_alpha   90.00
_cell.angle_beta   90.00
_cell.angle_gamma   90.00
#
_symmetry.space_group_name_H-M   'P 1'
#
loop_
_entity.id
_entity.type
_entity.pdbx_description
1 polymer ?
#
loop_
_entity_poly.entity_id
_entity_poly.type
_entity_poly.pdbx_seq_one_letter_code
_entity_poly.pdbx_strand_id
1 'polypeptide(L)'
;MIYLVSDISVARAATAINAAITSVQITISLSLIILLIHFMPKTNTAITWSLISKTLHSSLWPTILSADSSSSEISGAIVSVVSYMISVTTVLVAAAGILLPSGLGNGPLIPMEFRLVNAEYIPDNSPLAYSTTPNRSQFVYGRWCLYLDRPGGAIQACPGNKGLGTAEITPSLVEKFNSIPHGSFTMQYRRFYTRSGSVSLPIGVPYASVSQSFILRNDTFAVEGLIVDMSSTHPGVGFWNQTLPKLPNGGTWSQDMLWLEPVTRCIDTNLTLNYYTLGDGINDSMTLSITDHGGIVNLTHTNPTPDRNGQHGDLMQYAYMAAVLSNRYAMLALNITRRSSSVGASYSIFNIGDEGNSIGWSSGIVGSVNPLPISYFDYNADPDMLCQGYGGNDIADGSDVNVECGIFLGPPQRIGNVGRWGNVDMSQWNQKIHSCASATRASIQTVSFSTNSTITNLQSLNVTRMNLSGLNVLWAMEKTNLSIYEINILWGPVDDRYENDSSLRTIWAEGLYLPASPYERPALPPGLPSAGHGTIWGQVYPPSGAGYTFSTDYSGRSDFAITSKLQSLVAQDPENGNAQIRNLMWTDIMANNFIGTQTNNTLWVAEYRKSIQYDLRFAIPGFILLLIWVPSFLAATFLLITRSLTFGYMKQVLNHTSAGRIVVGASDLRIRDDNPGGPSRSREKEGWGLSMPVTLDLDHKGRGHEDRDNVLEPLNQD
;
A
#
# COMPACT_ATOMS: atom_id res chain seq x y z
N MET A 1 5.18 -27.85 -5.24
CA MET A 1 5.28 -27.27 -3.88
C MET A 1 3.89 -27.21 -3.30
N ILE A 2 3.72 -27.48 -2.01
CA ILE A 2 2.43 -27.44 -1.31
C ILE A 2 2.46 -26.29 -0.31
N TYR A 3 1.36 -25.55 -0.19
CA TYR A 3 1.17 -24.52 0.83
C TYR A 3 0.17 -25.00 1.87
N LEU A 4 0.57 -24.97 3.14
CA LEU A 4 -0.25 -25.39 4.27
C LEU A 4 -0.49 -24.17 5.15
N VAL A 5 -1.73 -23.73 5.28
CA VAL A 5 -2.11 -22.72 6.26
C VAL A 5 -2.01 -23.35 7.64
N SER A 6 -1.11 -22.83 8.48
CA SER A 6 -0.94 -23.35 9.84
C SER A 6 -0.47 -22.27 10.79
N ASP A 7 -0.89 -22.38 12.06
CA ASP A 7 -0.46 -21.47 13.13
C ASP A 7 0.91 -21.91 13.74
N ILE A 8 1.57 -22.88 13.11
CA ILE A 8 2.81 -23.50 13.59
C ILE A 8 4.00 -22.86 12.87
N SER A 9 5.11 -22.61 13.58
CA SER A 9 6.33 -22.13 12.95
C SER A 9 7.05 -23.25 12.20
N VAL A 10 7.85 -22.89 11.18
CA VAL A 10 8.71 -23.84 10.47
C VAL A 10 9.58 -24.66 11.44
N ALA A 11 10.11 -24.02 12.49
CA ALA A 11 10.89 -24.69 13.52
C ALA A 11 10.07 -25.76 14.26
N ARG A 12 8.83 -25.44 14.67
CA ARG A 12 7.96 -26.42 15.35
C ARG A 12 7.55 -27.57 14.42
N ALA A 13 7.25 -27.28 13.16
CA ALA A 13 6.96 -28.30 12.15
C ALA A 13 8.16 -29.23 11.92
N ALA A 14 9.37 -28.67 11.80
CA ALA A 14 10.62 -29.43 11.69
C ALA A 14 10.87 -30.31 12.93
N THR A 15 10.63 -29.79 14.14
CA THR A 15 10.76 -30.60 15.37
C THR A 15 9.74 -31.74 15.43
N ALA A 16 8.51 -31.53 14.96
CA ALA A 16 7.49 -32.58 14.93
C ALA A 16 7.86 -33.69 13.92
N ILE A 17 8.37 -33.32 12.75
CA ILE A 17 8.88 -34.27 11.75
C ILE A 17 10.06 -35.07 12.34
N ASN A 18 11.02 -34.41 12.98
CA ASN A 18 12.14 -35.10 13.62
C ASN A 18 11.69 -36.05 14.74
N ALA A 19 10.71 -35.66 15.55
CA ALA A 19 10.13 -36.53 16.58
C ALA A 19 9.41 -37.76 15.98
N ALA A 20 8.77 -37.60 14.82
CA ALA A 20 8.17 -38.74 14.11
C ALA A 20 9.26 -39.68 13.55
N ILE A 21 10.34 -39.13 12.98
CA ILE A 21 11.45 -39.92 12.43
C ILE A 21 12.17 -40.70 13.55
N THR A 22 12.40 -40.09 14.72
CA THR A 22 13.00 -40.81 15.86
C THR A 22 12.10 -41.93 16.39
N SER A 23 10.79 -41.72 16.41
CA SER A 23 9.81 -42.76 16.75
C SER A 23 9.85 -43.93 15.75
N VAL A 24 9.93 -43.61 14.44
CA VAL A 24 10.10 -44.62 13.38
C VAL A 24 11.44 -45.34 13.53
N GLN A 25 12.54 -44.65 13.85
CA GLN A 25 13.86 -45.25 14.04
C GLN A 25 13.86 -46.31 15.17
N ILE A 26 13.20 -46.01 16.30
CA ILE A 26 13.12 -46.95 17.42
C ILE A 26 12.26 -48.15 17.04
N THR A 27 11.07 -47.89 16.49
CA THR A 27 10.08 -48.94 16.19
C THR A 27 10.52 -49.83 15.02
N ILE A 28 11.17 -49.28 14.00
CA ILE A 28 11.68 -50.07 12.87
C ILE A 28 12.76 -51.05 13.33
N SER A 29 13.69 -50.58 14.17
CA SER A 29 14.78 -51.40 14.71
C SER A 29 14.23 -52.56 15.55
N LEU A 30 13.25 -52.29 16.40
CA LEU A 30 12.57 -53.33 17.19
C LEU A 30 11.80 -54.31 16.31
N SER A 31 11.06 -53.82 15.31
CA SER A 31 10.25 -54.66 14.41
C SER A 31 11.12 -55.62 13.58
N LEU A 32 12.26 -55.15 13.07
CA LEU A 32 13.19 -55.94 12.27
C LEU A 32 13.86 -57.04 13.12
N ILE A 33 14.19 -56.75 14.39
CA ILE A 33 14.72 -57.76 15.32
C ILE A 33 13.68 -58.86 15.61
N ILE A 34 12.42 -58.49 15.82
CA ILE A 34 11.34 -59.47 16.06
C ILE A 34 11.16 -60.38 14.84
N LEU A 35 11.16 -59.80 13.63
CA LEU A 35 11.07 -60.56 12.39
C LEU A 35 12.29 -61.48 12.20
N LEU A 36 13.49 -61.00 12.52
CA LEU A 36 14.71 -61.80 12.46
C LEU A 36 14.66 -63.02 13.38
N ILE A 37 14.15 -62.86 14.61
CA ILE A 37 13.98 -63.98 15.56
C ILE A 37 12.92 -64.98 15.06
N HIS A 38 11.85 -64.50 14.40
CA HIS A 38 10.80 -65.37 13.87
C HIS A 38 11.28 -66.28 12.74
N PHE A 39 11.96 -65.69 11.76
CA PHE A 39 12.40 -66.40 10.57
C PHE A 39 13.71 -67.18 10.78
N MET A 40 14.21 -67.22 12.01
CA MET A 40 15.44 -67.93 12.37
C MET A 40 15.24 -69.45 12.29
N PRO A 41 16.11 -70.18 11.56
CA PRO A 41 16.14 -71.64 11.58
C PRO A 41 16.49 -72.16 12.98
N LYS A 42 15.94 -73.30 13.40
CA LYS A 42 16.16 -73.90 14.73
C LYS A 42 17.60 -74.43 14.96
N THR A 43 18.41 -74.52 13.90
CA THR A 43 19.81 -74.99 13.94
C THR A 43 20.68 -74.03 13.11
N ASN A 44 21.59 -73.31 13.76
CA ASN A 44 22.45 -72.30 13.12
C ASN A 44 23.93 -72.58 13.43
N THR A 45 24.82 -72.31 12.49
CA THR A 45 26.27 -72.47 12.68
C THR A 45 26.82 -71.34 13.56
N ALA A 46 27.99 -71.56 14.17
CA ALA A 46 28.64 -70.55 15.04
C ALA A 46 28.87 -69.20 14.33
N ILE A 47 29.09 -69.23 13.02
CA ILE A 47 29.25 -68.03 12.17
C ILE A 47 27.93 -67.26 12.07
N THR A 48 26.80 -67.95 11.87
CA THR A 48 25.47 -67.34 11.84
C THR A 48 25.12 -66.71 13.20
N TRP A 49 25.50 -67.35 14.31
CA TRP A 49 25.32 -66.80 15.66
C TRP A 49 26.11 -65.52 15.92
N SER A 50 27.35 -65.42 15.41
CA SER A 50 28.15 -64.20 15.47
C SER A 50 27.52 -63.06 14.64
N LEU A 51 26.98 -63.40 13.46
CA LEU A 51 26.29 -62.45 12.58
C LEU A 51 24.98 -61.95 13.21
N ILE A 52 24.24 -62.83 13.88
CA ILE A 52 23.02 -62.51 14.64
C ILE A 52 23.34 -61.65 15.88
N SER A 53 24.37 -62.02 16.64
CA SER A 53 24.83 -61.24 17.81
C SER A 53 25.22 -59.81 17.41
N LYS A 54 25.85 -59.64 16.24
CA LYS A 54 26.16 -58.33 15.66
C LYS A 54 24.91 -57.53 15.30
N THR A 55 23.89 -58.16 14.70
CA THR A 55 22.60 -57.50 14.39
C THR A 55 21.80 -57.15 15.64
N LEU A 56 21.88 -57.96 16.70
CA LEU A 56 21.24 -57.72 18.00
C LEU A 56 21.95 -56.63 18.82
N HIS A 57 23.26 -56.41 18.60
CA HIS A 57 24.06 -55.38 19.28
C HIS A 57 24.33 -54.13 18.42
N SER A 58 23.66 -54.02 17.25
CA SER A 58 23.64 -52.84 16.36
C SER A 58 25.02 -52.21 16.03
N SER A 59 26.06 -53.00 15.74
CA SER A 59 27.39 -52.46 15.38
C SER A 59 27.70 -52.59 13.89
N LEU A 60 28.02 -51.45 13.24
CA LEU A 60 28.37 -51.34 11.82
C LEU A 60 29.84 -51.69 11.52
N TRP A 61 30.72 -51.63 12.52
CA TRP A 61 32.17 -51.77 12.39
C TRP A 61 32.63 -53.08 11.71
N PRO A 62 32.08 -54.26 12.02
CA PRO A 62 32.56 -55.50 11.41
C PRO A 62 32.19 -55.68 9.92
N THR A 63 31.20 -54.92 9.40
CA THR A 63 30.88 -54.93 7.96
C THR A 63 31.84 -54.03 7.19
N ILE A 64 32.14 -52.85 7.74
CA ILE A 64 33.07 -51.89 7.15
C ILE A 64 34.50 -52.44 7.15
N LEU A 65 34.90 -53.12 8.23
CA LEU A 65 36.24 -53.66 8.39
C LEU A 65 36.45 -55.02 7.72
N SER A 66 35.46 -55.57 7.03
CA SER A 66 35.55 -56.88 6.34
C SER A 66 36.15 -58.00 7.21
N ALA A 67 35.85 -57.99 8.52
CA ALA A 67 36.37 -58.98 9.46
C ALA A 67 35.81 -60.38 9.13
N ASP A 68 36.45 -61.48 9.54
CA ASP A 68 36.04 -62.88 9.25
C ASP A 68 34.57 -63.20 9.58
N SER A 69 33.95 -62.38 10.44
CA SER A 69 32.50 -62.35 10.70
C SER A 69 31.61 -61.83 9.54
N SER A 70 32.19 -61.51 8.38
CA SER A 70 31.51 -61.00 7.17
C SER A 70 31.39 -62.03 6.03
N SER A 71 31.99 -63.22 6.20
CA SER A 71 31.89 -64.32 5.23
C SER A 71 30.44 -64.81 5.11
N SER A 72 29.88 -64.69 3.90
CA SER A 72 28.47 -64.96 3.59
C SER A 72 28.20 -66.39 3.10
N GLU A 73 29.20 -67.28 3.10
CA GLU A 73 29.10 -68.55 2.37
C GLU A 73 28.13 -69.57 2.96
N ILE A 74 27.63 -69.39 4.19
CA ILE A 74 26.70 -70.37 4.82
C ILE A 74 25.64 -69.66 5.68
N SER A 75 24.68 -68.95 5.07
CA SER A 75 23.45 -68.56 5.78
C SER A 75 22.22 -68.54 4.85
N GLY A 76 21.06 -68.92 5.38
CA GLY A 76 19.80 -68.95 4.63
C GLY A 76 19.40 -67.56 4.11
N ALA A 77 18.89 -67.51 2.88
CA ALA A 77 18.59 -66.28 2.13
C ALA A 77 17.80 -65.22 2.93
N ILE A 78 16.87 -65.66 3.79
CA ILE A 78 16.01 -64.77 4.59
C ILE A 78 16.80 -63.97 5.63
N VAL A 79 17.82 -64.58 6.26
CA VAL A 79 18.65 -63.93 7.29
C VAL A 79 19.56 -62.87 6.66
N SER A 80 20.07 -63.15 5.45
CA SER A 80 20.88 -62.20 4.67
C SER A 80 20.06 -60.97 4.25
N VAL A 81 18.83 -61.19 3.74
CA VAL A 81 17.92 -60.10 3.34
C VAL A 81 17.55 -59.19 4.51
N VAL A 82 17.21 -59.75 5.69
CA VAL A 82 16.85 -58.94 6.87
C VAL A 82 18.05 -58.14 7.41
N SER A 83 19.26 -58.72 7.39
CA SER A 83 20.50 -58.04 7.82
C SER A 83 20.87 -56.87 6.88
N TYR A 84 20.72 -57.05 5.57
CA TYR A 84 20.94 -55.98 4.58
C TYR A 84 19.91 -54.86 4.74
N MET A 85 18.63 -55.20 4.95
CA MET A 85 17.55 -54.24 5.19
C MET A 85 17.82 -53.36 6.40
N ILE A 86 18.35 -53.89 7.52
CA ILE A 86 18.71 -53.09 8.71
C ILE A 86 19.75 -52.00 8.38
N SER A 87 20.72 -52.32 7.52
CA SER A 87 21.79 -51.39 7.13
C SER A 87 21.28 -50.31 6.17
N VAL A 88 20.45 -50.68 5.19
CA VAL A 88 19.81 -49.72 4.28
C VAL A 88 18.86 -48.79 5.03
N THR A 89 18.11 -49.33 5.99
CA THR A 89 17.13 -48.55 6.76
C THR A 89 17.80 -47.52 7.66
N THR A 90 18.94 -47.83 8.28
CA THR A 90 19.68 -46.87 9.13
C THR A 90 20.22 -45.69 8.31
N VAL A 91 20.75 -45.94 7.11
CA VAL A 91 21.17 -44.88 6.18
C VAL A 91 19.96 -44.06 5.71
N LEU A 92 18.84 -44.73 5.38
CA LEU A 92 17.62 -44.07 4.94
C LEU A 92 17.00 -43.19 6.04
N VAL A 93 17.01 -43.64 7.29
CA VAL A 93 16.57 -42.85 8.46
C VAL A 93 17.45 -41.62 8.66
N ALA A 94 18.78 -41.77 8.53
CA ALA A 94 19.70 -40.63 8.62
C ALA A 94 19.45 -39.61 7.49
N ALA A 95 19.30 -40.08 6.26
CA ALA A 95 18.98 -39.25 5.11
C ALA A 95 17.61 -38.57 5.26
N ALA A 96 16.59 -39.30 5.73
CA ALA A 96 15.26 -38.78 6.01
C ALA A 96 15.27 -37.72 7.12
N GLY A 97 16.03 -37.94 8.19
CA GLY A 97 16.18 -36.99 9.30
C GLY A 97 16.81 -35.66 8.89
N ILE A 98 17.65 -35.65 7.85
CA ILE A 98 18.27 -34.44 7.32
C ILE A 98 17.39 -33.79 6.23
N LEU A 99 16.85 -34.58 5.31
CA LEU A 99 16.17 -34.08 4.12
C LEU A 99 14.71 -33.68 4.38
N LEU A 100 13.95 -34.40 5.21
CA LEU A 100 12.55 -34.04 5.39
C LEU A 100 12.34 -32.64 6.00
N PRO A 101 13.10 -32.24 7.04
CA PRO A 101 12.96 -30.90 7.61
C PRO A 101 13.42 -29.78 6.67
N SER A 102 14.39 -30.04 5.79
CA SER A 102 14.94 -29.01 4.88
C SER A 102 14.00 -28.64 3.74
N GLY A 103 12.95 -29.43 3.49
CA GLY A 103 11.88 -29.08 2.55
C GLY A 103 10.92 -28.01 3.06
N LEU A 104 10.98 -27.61 4.34
CA LEU A 104 10.10 -26.59 4.92
C LEU A 104 10.65 -25.18 4.69
N GLY A 105 9.79 -24.29 4.18
CA GLY A 105 10.04 -22.86 4.07
C GLY A 105 8.86 -22.04 4.58
N ASN A 106 9.12 -20.76 4.85
CA ASN A 106 8.02 -19.80 5.05
C ASN A 106 7.33 -19.59 3.69
N GLY A 107 6.04 -19.90 3.63
CA GLY A 107 5.23 -19.62 2.44
C GLY A 107 4.71 -18.18 2.43
N PRO A 108 4.10 -17.75 1.32
CA PRO A 108 3.48 -16.43 1.22
C PRO A 108 2.32 -16.28 2.22
N LEU A 109 1.99 -15.04 2.56
CA LEU A 109 0.77 -14.73 3.28
C LEU A 109 -0.44 -15.04 2.38
N ILE A 110 -1.39 -15.82 2.90
CA ILE A 110 -2.59 -16.21 2.14
C ILE A 110 -3.79 -15.43 2.69
N PRO A 111 -4.56 -14.74 1.84
CA PRO A 111 -5.81 -14.10 2.25
C PRO A 111 -6.85 -15.14 2.61
N MET A 112 -7.47 -14.97 3.78
CA MET A 112 -8.63 -15.74 4.20
C MET A 112 -9.91 -15.15 3.61
N GLU A 113 -11.03 -15.87 3.77
CA GLU A 113 -12.35 -15.35 3.44
C GLU A 113 -12.67 -14.07 4.22
N PHE A 114 -13.42 -13.16 3.59
CA PHE A 114 -13.84 -11.91 4.20
C PHE A 114 -14.74 -12.17 5.41
N ARG A 115 -14.40 -11.53 6.54
CA ARG A 115 -15.16 -11.57 7.78
C ARG A 115 -15.37 -10.17 8.33
N LEU A 116 -16.46 -9.98 9.04
CA LEU A 116 -16.75 -8.73 9.71
C LEU A 116 -15.87 -8.60 10.97
N VAL A 117 -15.05 -7.56 11.03
CA VAL A 117 -14.09 -7.29 12.12
C VAL A 117 -14.33 -5.88 12.67
N ASN A 118 -14.15 -5.71 13.98
CA ASN A 118 -14.24 -4.39 14.60
C ASN A 118 -13.07 -3.50 14.16
N ALA A 119 -13.39 -2.28 13.79
CA ALA A 119 -12.42 -1.26 13.43
C ALA A 119 -12.30 -0.22 14.54
N GLU A 120 -11.08 0.24 14.76
CA GLU A 120 -10.77 1.27 15.74
C GLU A 120 -10.09 2.45 15.05
N TYR A 121 -10.32 3.64 15.60
CA TYR A 121 -9.62 4.83 15.18
C TYR A 121 -8.14 4.73 15.55
N ILE A 122 -7.25 5.02 14.59
CA ILE A 122 -5.81 5.12 14.85
C ILE A 122 -5.39 6.57 14.62
N PRO A 123 -4.77 7.23 15.62
CA PRO A 123 -4.32 8.61 15.45
C PRO A 123 -3.21 8.70 14.39
N ASP A 124 -3.30 9.71 13.53
CA ASP A 124 -2.20 10.09 12.65
C ASP A 124 -1.16 10.92 13.44
N ASN A 125 0.11 10.75 13.10
CA ASN A 125 1.23 11.49 13.69
C ASN A 125 1.81 12.54 12.72
N SER A 126 1.16 12.78 11.59
CA SER A 126 1.56 13.81 10.62
C SER A 126 1.31 15.24 11.15
N PRO A 127 1.97 16.27 10.58
CA PRO A 127 1.64 17.68 10.84
C PRO A 127 0.17 18.02 10.65
N LEU A 128 -0.55 17.35 9.74
CA LEU A 128 -2.00 17.54 9.56
C LEU A 128 -2.77 17.15 10.83
N ALA A 129 -2.42 16.04 11.47
CA ALA A 129 -3.05 15.59 12.70
C ALA A 129 -2.88 16.61 13.82
N TYR A 130 -1.65 17.10 14.03
CA TYR A 130 -1.35 18.15 15.01
C TYR A 130 -2.07 19.47 14.72
N SER A 131 -2.33 19.76 13.45
CA SER A 131 -3.07 20.96 13.04
C SER A 131 -4.58 20.82 13.21
N THR A 132 -5.11 19.63 13.47
CA THR A 132 -6.56 19.39 13.52
C THR A 132 -7.14 19.86 14.86
N THR A 133 -8.26 20.59 14.84
CA THR A 133 -8.88 21.12 16.07
C THR A 133 -9.21 19.98 17.06
N PRO A 134 -8.71 20.03 18.32
CA PRO A 134 -9.06 19.06 19.35
C PRO A 134 -10.56 19.11 19.71
N ASN A 135 -11.12 17.98 20.18
CA ASN A 135 -12.52 17.85 20.60
C ASN A 135 -13.55 18.28 19.53
N ARG A 136 -13.55 17.55 18.42
CA ARG A 136 -14.42 17.72 17.24
C ARG A 136 -15.93 17.73 17.53
N SER A 137 -16.37 17.22 18.68
CA SER A 137 -17.78 17.18 19.09
C SER A 137 -18.44 18.55 19.19
N GLN A 138 -17.65 19.62 19.27
CA GLN A 138 -18.11 21.01 19.31
C GLN A 138 -18.35 21.63 17.94
N PHE A 139 -18.06 20.92 16.84
CA PHE A 139 -18.35 21.42 15.50
C PHE A 139 -19.85 21.53 15.27
N VAL A 140 -20.31 22.73 14.89
CA VAL A 140 -21.72 22.96 14.56
C VAL A 140 -21.85 23.12 13.06
N TYR A 141 -22.59 22.19 12.44
CA TYR A 141 -23.06 22.36 11.07
C TYR A 141 -24.11 23.46 11.04
N GLY A 142 -23.85 24.47 10.22
CA GLY A 142 -24.75 25.60 10.11
C GLY A 142 -24.53 26.37 8.83
N ARG A 143 -25.57 27.08 8.42
CA ARG A 143 -25.54 27.98 7.27
C ARG A 143 -26.25 29.28 7.61
N TRP A 144 -25.74 30.36 7.03
CA TRP A 144 -26.32 31.69 7.10
C TRP A 144 -26.62 32.16 5.68
N CYS A 145 -27.66 32.98 5.57
CA CYS A 145 -28.08 33.54 4.32
C CYS A 145 -27.85 35.05 4.33
N LEU A 146 -27.40 35.56 3.20
CA LEU A 146 -27.09 36.98 3.02
C LEU A 146 -28.18 37.63 2.17
N TYR A 147 -29.11 38.34 2.79
CA TYR A 147 -30.18 39.02 2.06
C TYR A 147 -29.71 40.43 1.67
N LEU A 148 -29.34 40.61 0.40
CA LEU A 148 -28.84 41.88 -0.14
C LEU A 148 -29.93 42.96 -0.27
N ASP A 149 -31.19 42.56 -0.45
CA ASP A 149 -32.33 43.46 -0.65
C ASP A 149 -32.78 44.22 0.61
N ARG A 150 -32.07 44.07 1.74
CA ARG A 150 -32.43 44.68 3.02
C ARG A 150 -31.37 45.67 3.52
N PRO A 151 -31.78 46.80 4.14
CA PRO A 151 -30.84 47.80 4.63
C PRO A 151 -29.84 47.18 5.62
N GLY A 152 -28.54 47.29 5.30
CA GLY A 152 -27.45 46.79 6.14
C GLY A 152 -26.98 45.35 5.87
N GLY A 153 -27.45 44.68 4.82
CA GLY A 153 -27.00 43.31 4.48
C GLY A 153 -27.31 42.32 5.61
N ALA A 154 -28.58 42.25 5.99
CA ALA A 154 -29.01 41.52 7.18
C ALA A 154 -28.69 40.02 7.08
N ILE A 155 -27.80 39.54 7.94
CA ILE A 155 -27.52 38.11 8.13
C ILE A 155 -28.72 37.48 8.84
N GLN A 156 -29.38 36.52 8.18
CA GLN A 156 -30.53 35.81 8.74
C GLN A 156 -30.37 34.29 8.60
N ALA A 157 -31.14 33.54 9.39
CA ALA A 157 -31.25 32.10 9.25
C ALA A 157 -31.74 31.74 7.84
N CYS A 158 -31.10 30.75 7.22
CA CYS A 158 -31.51 30.25 5.91
C CYS A 158 -32.82 29.46 6.00
N PRO A 159 -33.58 29.37 4.89
CA PRO A 159 -34.60 28.34 4.73
C PRO A 159 -34.04 26.96 5.09
N GLY A 160 -34.79 26.18 5.86
CA GLY A 160 -34.33 24.87 6.34
C GLY A 160 -33.43 24.91 7.58
N ASN A 161 -33.26 26.06 8.25
CA ASN A 161 -32.69 26.12 9.61
C ASN A 161 -33.79 25.93 10.69
N LYS A 162 -33.41 25.51 11.90
CA LYS A 162 -34.37 25.19 12.99
C LYS A 162 -35.30 26.33 13.43
N GLY A 163 -35.01 27.59 13.08
CA GLY A 163 -35.84 28.75 13.42
C GLY A 163 -35.18 30.09 13.12
N LEU A 164 -35.92 31.17 13.38
CA LEU A 164 -35.40 32.54 13.31
C LEU A 164 -34.31 32.74 14.37
N GLY A 165 -33.10 33.11 13.95
CA GLY A 165 -32.00 33.32 14.87
C GLY A 165 -31.29 32.03 15.32
N THR A 166 -31.28 30.98 14.49
CA THR A 166 -30.33 29.86 14.58
C THR A 166 -29.71 29.58 13.19
N ALA A 167 -28.40 29.34 13.15
CA ALA A 167 -27.69 28.90 11.94
C ALA A 167 -27.77 27.38 11.75
N GLU A 168 -28.28 26.64 12.75
CA GLU A 168 -28.30 25.18 12.75
C GLU A 168 -29.33 24.64 11.74
N ILE A 169 -28.88 23.69 10.93
CA ILE A 169 -29.68 23.02 9.90
C ILE A 169 -30.77 22.17 10.57
N THR A 170 -31.98 22.14 10.00
CA THR A 170 -33.11 21.34 10.51
C THR A 170 -32.78 19.84 10.54
N PRO A 171 -33.22 19.09 11.58
CA PRO A 171 -33.02 17.65 11.63
C PRO A 171 -33.59 16.91 10.42
N SER A 172 -34.73 17.36 9.89
CA SER A 172 -35.34 16.79 8.69
C SER A 172 -34.45 16.87 7.46
N LEU A 173 -33.71 17.97 7.30
CA LEU A 173 -32.82 18.17 6.17
C LEU A 173 -31.51 17.39 6.35
N VAL A 174 -31.00 17.30 7.57
CA VAL A 174 -29.88 16.43 7.92
C VAL A 174 -30.22 14.97 7.65
N GLU A 175 -31.42 14.51 8.03
CA GLU A 175 -31.86 13.13 7.79
C GLU A 175 -31.92 12.80 6.28
N LYS A 176 -32.35 13.73 5.44
CA LYS A 176 -32.38 13.54 3.98
C LYS A 176 -30.97 13.28 3.42
N PHE A 177 -30.04 14.20 3.66
CA PHE A 177 -28.67 14.13 3.13
C PHE A 177 -27.73 13.20 3.92
N ASN A 178 -28.21 12.59 5.00
CA ASN A 178 -27.51 11.54 5.75
C ASN A 178 -28.24 10.18 5.64
N SER A 179 -29.19 10.06 4.70
CA SER A 179 -29.95 8.82 4.48
C SER A 179 -29.09 7.71 3.90
N ILE A 180 -28.09 8.06 3.09
CA ILE A 180 -27.02 7.15 2.67
C ILE A 180 -25.74 7.57 3.39
N PRO A 181 -24.90 6.61 3.85
CA PRO A 181 -23.50 6.88 4.14
C PRO A 181 -22.85 7.65 2.96
N HIS A 182 -21.91 8.57 3.19
CA HIS A 182 -21.21 9.35 2.12
C HIS A 182 -21.91 10.64 1.62
N GLY A 183 -22.82 11.23 2.41
CA GLY A 183 -23.44 12.53 2.13
C GLY A 183 -22.61 13.77 2.51
N SER A 184 -23.14 14.97 2.29
CA SER A 184 -22.52 16.26 2.67
C SER A 184 -22.03 16.34 4.13
N PHE A 185 -22.70 15.62 5.04
CA PHE A 185 -22.40 15.62 6.47
C PHE A 185 -21.25 14.68 6.87
N THR A 186 -20.63 13.96 5.93
CA THR A 186 -19.40 13.22 6.20
C THR A 186 -18.14 14.07 6.09
N MET A 187 -18.30 15.37 5.81
CA MET A 187 -17.22 16.34 5.68
C MET A 187 -17.23 17.31 6.85
N GLN A 188 -16.04 17.70 7.34
CA GLN A 188 -15.86 18.81 8.26
C GLN A 188 -14.61 19.62 7.93
N TYR A 189 -14.52 20.84 8.47
CA TYR A 189 -13.29 21.62 8.44
C TYR A 189 -12.23 21.01 9.33
N ARG A 190 -10.98 20.93 8.86
CA ARG A 190 -9.84 20.43 9.65
C ARG A 190 -9.60 21.31 10.88
N ARG A 191 -9.60 22.63 10.67
CA ARG A 191 -9.51 23.63 11.73
C ARG A 191 -10.74 24.49 11.75
N PHE A 192 -11.31 24.62 12.93
CA PHE A 192 -12.39 25.54 13.19
C PHE A 192 -12.31 26.06 14.63
N TYR A 193 -12.97 27.18 14.86
CA TYR A 193 -13.29 27.69 16.18
C TYR A 193 -14.77 28.00 16.26
N THR A 194 -15.35 27.87 17.44
CA THR A 194 -16.75 28.22 17.66
C THR A 194 -16.84 29.73 17.88
N ARG A 195 -17.49 30.44 16.98
CA ARG A 195 -17.74 31.88 17.15
C ARG A 195 -19.02 32.08 17.96
N SER A 196 -18.92 32.87 19.03
CA SER A 196 -20.04 33.41 19.80
C SER A 196 -19.85 34.94 19.89
N GLY A 197 -20.71 35.74 19.26
CA GLY A 197 -20.55 37.20 19.13
C GLY A 197 -21.81 37.94 18.67
N SER A 198 -21.69 39.17 18.16
CA SER A 198 -22.79 40.12 17.79
C SER A 198 -23.91 39.59 16.88
N VAL A 199 -23.68 38.44 16.24
CA VAL A 199 -24.69 37.61 15.57
C VAL A 199 -24.87 36.38 16.48
N SER A 200 -26.02 36.24 17.12
CA SER A 200 -26.31 35.35 18.26
C SER A 200 -26.26 33.83 17.99
N LEU A 201 -25.48 33.36 17.00
CA LEU A 201 -25.56 32.00 16.45
C LEU A 201 -24.25 31.23 16.64
N PRO A 202 -24.25 30.06 17.30
CA PRO A 202 -23.07 29.20 17.34
C PRO A 202 -22.84 28.57 15.96
N ILE A 203 -21.71 28.91 15.31
CA ILE A 203 -21.27 28.31 14.04
C ILE A 203 -19.79 27.95 14.11
N GLY A 204 -19.42 26.84 13.47
CA GLY A 204 -18.02 26.48 13.28
C GLY A 204 -17.37 27.37 12.22
N VAL A 205 -16.47 28.27 12.63
CA VAL A 205 -15.76 29.14 11.69
C VAL A 205 -14.43 28.50 11.30
N PRO A 206 -14.19 28.23 10.01
CA PRO A 206 -12.96 27.60 9.55
C PRO A 206 -11.75 28.51 9.71
N TYR A 207 -10.58 27.90 9.85
CA TYR A 207 -9.28 28.57 9.70
C TYR A 207 -8.50 27.91 8.56
N ALA A 208 -8.41 28.62 7.43
CA ALA A 208 -7.74 28.15 6.23
C ALA A 208 -6.22 28.36 6.31
N SER A 209 -5.44 27.33 6.01
CA SER A 209 -3.96 27.36 5.99
C SER A 209 -3.43 26.02 5.50
N VAL A 210 -2.18 25.97 5.07
CA VAL A 210 -1.50 24.73 4.69
C VAL A 210 -0.60 24.30 5.84
N SER A 211 -0.83 23.11 6.40
CA SER A 211 -0.02 22.54 7.48
C SER A 211 1.09 21.65 6.93
N GLN A 212 0.83 20.98 5.80
CA GLN A 212 1.81 20.21 5.07
C GLN A 212 1.43 20.25 3.59
N SER A 213 2.36 20.65 2.72
CA SER A 213 2.12 20.57 1.28
C SER A 213 2.45 19.18 0.75
N PHE A 214 1.55 18.64 -0.06
CA PHE A 214 1.69 17.37 -0.76
C PHE A 214 1.95 17.55 -2.25
N ILE A 215 2.09 18.80 -2.74
CA ILE A 215 2.18 19.12 -4.16
C ILE A 215 3.32 18.38 -4.87
N LEU A 216 4.37 17.96 -4.17
CA LEU A 216 5.49 17.21 -4.74
C LEU A 216 5.26 15.69 -4.84
N ARG A 217 4.27 15.14 -4.12
CA ARG A 217 3.92 13.70 -4.16
C ARG A 217 3.25 13.30 -5.47
N ASN A 218 3.37 12.03 -5.83
CA ASN A 218 2.81 11.45 -7.07
C ASN A 218 2.03 10.15 -6.79
N ASP A 219 1.71 9.89 -5.53
CA ASP A 219 1.09 8.65 -5.05
C ASP A 219 -0.22 8.92 -4.30
N THR A 220 -1.00 7.86 -4.09
CA THR A 220 -2.19 7.87 -3.25
C THR A 220 -1.80 7.45 -1.83
N PHE A 221 -2.22 8.21 -0.83
CA PHE A 221 -1.84 7.96 0.56
C PHE A 221 -2.93 8.37 1.54
N ALA A 222 -2.87 7.78 2.74
CA ALA A 222 -3.77 8.12 3.84
C ALA A 222 -3.17 9.21 4.73
N VAL A 223 -4.01 10.14 5.18
CA VAL A 223 -3.70 11.17 6.19
C VAL A 223 -4.87 11.31 7.14
N GLU A 224 -4.70 12.12 8.19
CA GLU A 224 -5.76 12.48 9.12
C GLU A 224 -7.10 12.82 8.43
N GLY A 225 -8.02 11.87 8.56
CA GLY A 225 -9.37 11.74 8.01
C GLY A 225 -9.53 11.90 6.50
N LEU A 226 -8.51 11.59 5.71
CA LEU A 226 -8.63 11.61 4.24
C LEU A 226 -7.78 10.53 3.59
N ILE A 227 -8.21 10.10 2.41
CA ILE A 227 -7.35 9.50 1.40
C ILE A 227 -7.08 10.57 0.34
N VAL A 228 -5.81 10.83 0.04
CA VAL A 228 -5.41 11.88 -0.90
C VAL A 228 -4.70 11.22 -2.06
N ASP A 229 -5.16 11.50 -3.28
CA ASP A 229 -4.51 11.09 -4.51
C ASP A 229 -3.82 12.30 -5.15
N MET A 230 -2.48 12.29 -5.15
CA MET A 230 -1.67 13.32 -5.80
C MET A 230 -1.08 12.83 -7.14
N SER A 231 -1.63 11.76 -7.71
CA SER A 231 -1.27 11.34 -9.07
C SER A 231 -1.70 12.39 -10.08
N SER A 232 -0.94 12.53 -11.17
CA SER A 232 -1.27 13.50 -12.24
C SER A 232 -2.50 13.09 -13.05
N THR A 233 -2.90 11.83 -13.02
CA THR A 233 -4.00 11.30 -13.85
C THR A 233 -5.36 11.43 -13.19
N HIS A 234 -5.47 11.12 -11.89
CA HIS A 234 -6.74 11.12 -11.17
C HIS A 234 -6.60 11.74 -9.76
N PRO A 235 -6.20 13.02 -9.66
CA PRO A 235 -6.05 13.66 -8.37
C PRO A 235 -7.41 13.79 -7.66
N GLY A 236 -7.40 13.90 -6.34
CA GLY A 236 -8.61 14.15 -5.56
C GLY A 236 -8.51 13.71 -4.11
N VAL A 237 -9.61 13.90 -3.37
CA VAL A 237 -9.70 13.56 -1.95
C VAL A 237 -10.91 12.67 -1.66
N GLY A 238 -10.67 11.59 -0.93
CA GLY A 238 -11.68 10.70 -0.37
C GLY A 238 -11.89 10.97 1.12
N PHE A 239 -13.14 11.15 1.54
CA PHE A 239 -13.48 11.42 2.93
C PHE A 239 -13.52 10.14 3.75
N TRP A 240 -12.58 10.01 4.68
CA TRP A 240 -12.37 8.80 5.48
C TRP A 240 -12.28 9.15 6.96
N ASN A 241 -12.67 8.26 7.87
CA ASN A 241 -12.60 8.53 9.32
C ASN A 241 -11.52 7.70 10.03
N GLN A 242 -10.50 7.24 9.29
CA GLN A 242 -9.34 6.52 9.83
C GLN A 242 -9.68 5.31 10.70
N THR A 243 -10.76 4.61 10.38
CA THR A 243 -11.14 3.38 11.09
C THR A 243 -10.41 2.20 10.47
N LEU A 244 -9.61 1.51 11.29
CA LEU A 244 -8.72 0.45 10.87
C LEU A 244 -8.96 -0.84 11.67
N PRO A 245 -8.98 -2.02 11.01
CA PRO A 245 -9.13 -3.29 11.69
C PRO A 245 -7.84 -3.70 12.40
N LYS A 246 -7.96 -4.44 13.51
CA LYS A 246 -6.80 -5.03 14.21
C LYS A 246 -6.31 -6.27 13.47
N LEU A 247 -5.21 -6.14 12.73
CA LEU A 247 -4.66 -7.20 11.87
C LEU A 247 -3.23 -7.59 12.26
N PRO A 248 -3.02 -8.66 13.05
CA PRO A 248 -1.69 -9.07 13.52
C PRO A 248 -0.69 -9.46 12.42
N ASN A 249 -1.19 -10.05 11.32
CA ASN A 249 -0.37 -10.52 10.20
C ASN A 249 -0.63 -9.72 8.91
N GLY A 250 -1.31 -8.58 9.03
CA GLY A 250 -1.83 -7.84 7.88
C GLY A 250 -3.12 -8.42 7.32
N GLY A 251 -3.59 -7.83 6.22
CA GLY A 251 -4.85 -8.18 5.59
C GLY A 251 -5.28 -7.16 4.54
N THR A 252 -6.43 -7.41 3.94
CA THR A 252 -7.05 -6.57 2.92
C THR A 252 -8.49 -6.28 3.26
N TRP A 253 -8.92 -5.04 3.05
CA TRP A 253 -10.32 -4.63 3.20
C TRP A 253 -10.63 -3.50 2.24
N SER A 254 -11.92 -3.28 1.97
CA SER A 254 -12.39 -2.18 1.14
C SER A 254 -13.42 -1.34 1.87
N GLN A 255 -13.49 -0.06 1.52
CA GLN A 255 -14.50 0.87 2.01
C GLN A 255 -14.96 1.76 0.87
N ASP A 256 -16.26 1.99 0.81
CA ASP A 256 -16.84 3.02 -0.05
C ASP A 256 -16.70 4.38 0.66
N MET A 257 -16.46 5.42 -0.12
CA MET A 257 -16.35 6.78 0.39
C MET A 257 -16.79 7.82 -0.62
N LEU A 258 -17.22 8.97 -0.10
CA LEU A 258 -17.41 10.17 -0.91
C LEU A 258 -16.04 10.63 -1.40
N TRP A 259 -15.91 10.74 -2.71
CA TRP A 259 -14.71 11.21 -3.37
C TRP A 259 -14.98 12.49 -4.14
N LEU A 260 -14.10 13.49 -3.98
CA LEU A 260 -14.13 14.71 -4.76
C LEU A 260 -12.93 14.80 -5.70
N GLU A 261 -13.22 14.92 -6.98
CA GLU A 261 -12.25 15.03 -8.07
C GLU A 261 -12.28 16.44 -8.65
N PRO A 262 -11.13 17.14 -8.72
CA PRO A 262 -11.02 18.33 -9.54
C PRO A 262 -10.93 17.93 -11.02
N VAL A 263 -11.80 18.52 -11.85
CA VAL A 263 -11.80 18.33 -13.30
C VAL A 263 -11.51 19.67 -13.95
N THR A 264 -10.43 19.74 -14.73
CA THR A 264 -9.99 20.98 -15.38
C THR A 264 -9.72 20.73 -16.86
N ARG A 265 -10.08 21.69 -17.71
CA ARG A 265 -9.66 21.74 -19.11
C ARG A 265 -9.00 23.08 -19.37
N CYS A 266 -7.86 23.05 -20.07
CA CYS A 266 -7.10 24.25 -20.38
C CYS A 266 -6.84 24.37 -21.88
N ILE A 267 -6.73 25.62 -22.35
CA ILE A 267 -6.47 26.00 -23.74
C ILE A 267 -5.32 27.01 -23.75
N ASP A 268 -4.38 26.83 -24.69
CA ASP A 268 -3.36 27.84 -25.01
C ASP A 268 -4.03 29.04 -25.67
N THR A 269 -3.85 30.23 -25.12
CA THR A 269 -4.42 31.45 -25.70
C THR A 269 -3.70 31.87 -26.99
N ASN A 270 -2.61 31.19 -27.33
CA ASN A 270 -1.67 31.52 -28.39
C ASN A 270 -0.99 32.88 -28.17
N LEU A 271 -0.95 33.37 -26.93
CA LEU A 271 -0.15 34.50 -26.52
C LEU A 271 0.95 34.03 -25.59
N THR A 272 2.18 34.44 -25.89
CA THR A 272 3.36 34.07 -25.10
C THR A 272 3.99 35.31 -24.51
N LEU A 273 4.20 35.31 -23.20
CA LEU A 273 5.01 36.31 -22.53
C LEU A 273 6.49 35.96 -22.70
N ASN A 274 7.27 36.88 -23.26
CA ASN A 274 8.71 36.81 -23.37
C ASN A 274 9.35 37.86 -22.47
N TYR A 275 10.33 37.45 -21.66
CA TYR A 275 11.02 38.36 -20.76
C TYR A 275 12.51 38.08 -20.66
N TYR A 276 13.25 39.13 -20.29
CA TYR A 276 14.69 39.11 -20.10
C TYR A 276 15.03 39.62 -18.69
N THR A 277 15.86 38.86 -17.96
CA THR A 277 16.32 39.21 -16.61
C THR A 277 17.61 40.05 -16.70
N LEU A 278 17.60 41.26 -16.14
CA LEU A 278 18.71 42.22 -16.17
C LEU A 278 19.35 42.40 -14.77
N GLY A 279 19.82 41.34 -14.11
CA GLY A 279 20.60 41.46 -12.85
C GLY A 279 20.39 40.35 -11.81
N ASP A 280 21.15 40.41 -10.72
CA ASP A 280 21.29 39.42 -9.63
C ASP A 280 20.05 39.33 -8.67
N GLY A 281 18.90 39.91 -9.03
CA GLY A 281 17.73 39.94 -8.14
C GLY A 281 16.39 40.25 -8.80
N ILE A 282 15.31 39.80 -8.15
CA ILE A 282 13.90 39.89 -8.56
C ILE A 282 13.37 41.35 -8.61
N ASN A 283 14.22 42.36 -8.47
CA ASN A 283 13.84 43.78 -8.42
C ASN A 283 14.44 44.63 -9.57
N ASP A 284 15.23 44.04 -10.47
CA ASP A 284 15.79 44.79 -11.60
C ASP A 284 14.87 44.81 -12.82
N SER A 285 14.94 45.91 -13.56
CA SER A 285 14.15 46.21 -14.75
C SER A 285 14.09 45.02 -15.69
N MET A 286 12.95 44.33 -15.79
CA MET A 286 12.75 43.31 -16.81
C MET A 286 12.39 44.01 -18.13
N THR A 287 12.62 43.37 -19.27
CA THR A 287 11.95 43.78 -20.52
C THR A 287 10.94 42.71 -20.86
N LEU A 288 9.66 43.07 -20.80
CA LEU A 288 8.51 42.21 -21.06
C LEU A 288 7.93 42.53 -22.44
N SER A 289 7.61 41.48 -23.17
CA SER A 289 6.90 41.56 -24.44
C SER A 289 5.92 40.41 -24.58
N ILE A 290 4.79 40.65 -25.22
CA ILE A 290 3.84 39.59 -25.58
C ILE A 290 3.98 39.31 -27.07
N THR A 291 4.16 38.05 -27.42
CA THR A 291 4.23 37.59 -28.81
C THR A 291 2.97 36.84 -29.18
N ASP A 292 2.34 37.30 -30.28
CA ASP A 292 1.13 36.70 -30.84
C ASP A 292 1.47 35.48 -31.71
N HIS A 293 0.97 34.30 -31.35
CA HIS A 293 1.07 33.08 -32.14
C HIS A 293 -0.25 32.71 -32.86
N GLY A 294 -1.21 33.65 -32.93
CA GLY A 294 -2.54 33.41 -33.46
C GLY A 294 -3.67 33.82 -32.51
N GLY A 295 -3.36 34.28 -31.31
CA GLY A 295 -4.33 34.67 -30.29
C GLY A 295 -5.06 35.98 -30.62
N ILE A 296 -4.38 36.94 -31.24
CA ILE A 296 -4.98 38.23 -31.65
C ILE A 296 -5.36 38.20 -33.13
N VAL A 297 -4.43 37.87 -34.04
CA VAL A 297 -4.70 37.89 -35.49
C VAL A 297 -5.91 37.02 -35.90
N ASN A 298 -6.05 35.83 -35.31
CA ASN A 298 -7.14 34.88 -35.60
C ASN A 298 -8.31 34.97 -34.60
N LEU A 299 -8.37 36.01 -33.76
CA LEU A 299 -9.42 36.16 -32.76
C LEU A 299 -10.81 36.22 -33.38
N THR A 300 -11.79 35.50 -32.82
CA THR A 300 -13.15 35.47 -33.35
C THR A 300 -13.86 36.82 -33.20
N HIS A 301 -14.79 37.12 -34.11
CA HIS A 301 -15.58 38.35 -34.06
C HIS A 301 -16.66 38.33 -32.98
N THR A 302 -17.20 37.15 -32.69
CA THR A 302 -18.27 36.94 -31.71
C THR A 302 -17.73 36.14 -30.54
N ASN A 303 -18.32 36.37 -29.37
CA ASN A 303 -18.04 35.54 -28.21
C ASN A 303 -18.62 34.14 -28.43
N PRO A 304 -17.86 33.07 -28.15
CA PRO A 304 -18.44 31.74 -28.08
C PRO A 304 -19.44 31.69 -26.91
N THR A 305 -20.47 30.86 -27.06
CA THR A 305 -21.46 30.61 -26.01
C THR A 305 -21.28 29.16 -25.55
N PRO A 306 -20.75 28.93 -24.34
CA PRO A 306 -20.61 27.57 -23.82
C PRO A 306 -21.98 26.94 -23.58
N ASP A 307 -22.05 25.63 -23.81
CA ASP A 307 -23.24 24.83 -23.50
C ASP A 307 -23.46 24.74 -21.99
N ARG A 308 -24.65 25.16 -21.54
CA ARG A 308 -25.04 25.21 -20.13
C ARG A 308 -25.89 24.00 -19.73
N ASN A 309 -25.58 22.84 -20.29
CA ASN A 309 -26.31 21.59 -20.05
C ASN A 309 -26.09 20.98 -18.65
N GLY A 310 -25.99 21.81 -17.60
CA GLY A 310 -25.84 21.41 -16.20
C GLY A 310 -24.79 20.32 -16.02
N GLN A 311 -25.24 19.12 -15.69
CA GLN A 311 -24.42 17.93 -15.41
C GLN A 311 -23.67 17.34 -16.62
N HIS A 312 -23.91 17.83 -17.85
CA HIS A 312 -23.26 17.36 -19.08
C HIS A 312 -22.48 18.48 -19.81
N GLY A 313 -22.16 19.58 -19.13
CA GLY A 313 -21.42 20.70 -19.72
C GLY A 313 -19.98 20.34 -20.11
N ASP A 314 -19.52 20.85 -21.26
CA ASP A 314 -18.13 20.68 -21.72
C ASP A 314 -17.25 21.84 -21.24
N LEU A 315 -16.43 21.60 -20.21
CA LEU A 315 -15.48 22.56 -19.64
C LEU A 315 -14.52 23.16 -20.68
N MET A 316 -14.24 22.45 -21.78
CA MET A 316 -13.39 22.98 -22.85
C MET A 316 -13.99 24.24 -23.49
N GLN A 317 -15.32 24.31 -23.61
CA GLN A 317 -16.01 25.48 -24.18
C GLN A 317 -15.91 26.70 -23.27
N TYR A 318 -15.96 26.48 -21.95
CA TYR A 318 -15.76 27.52 -20.94
C TYR A 318 -14.33 28.06 -21.01
N ALA A 319 -13.32 27.18 -21.04
CA ALA A 319 -11.93 27.57 -21.23
C ALA A 319 -11.70 28.32 -22.55
N TYR A 320 -12.38 27.93 -23.63
CA TYR A 320 -12.29 28.63 -24.91
C TYR A 320 -12.90 30.03 -24.85
N MET A 321 -14.04 30.17 -24.17
CA MET A 321 -14.66 31.46 -23.93
C MET A 321 -13.74 32.40 -23.14
N ALA A 322 -13.14 31.94 -22.04
CA ALA A 322 -12.17 32.74 -21.29
C ALA A 322 -10.94 33.11 -22.14
N ALA A 323 -10.41 32.20 -22.98
CA ALA A 323 -9.30 32.52 -23.89
C ALA A 323 -9.67 33.64 -24.89
N VAL A 324 -10.86 33.59 -25.49
CA VAL A 324 -11.35 34.61 -26.43
C VAL A 324 -11.54 35.96 -25.74
N LEU A 325 -12.15 35.98 -24.55
CA LEU A 325 -12.34 37.19 -23.76
C LEU A 325 -10.99 37.79 -23.39
N SER A 326 -10.07 36.97 -22.89
CA SER A 326 -8.75 37.40 -22.47
C SER A 326 -7.93 38.01 -23.61
N ASN A 327 -7.89 37.34 -24.77
CA ASN A 327 -7.22 37.86 -25.96
C ASN A 327 -7.86 39.17 -26.46
N ARG A 328 -9.17 39.34 -26.30
CA ARG A 328 -9.85 40.59 -26.64
C ARG A 328 -9.44 41.73 -25.72
N TYR A 329 -9.40 41.50 -24.41
CA TYR A 329 -8.95 42.51 -23.46
C TYR A 329 -7.47 42.88 -23.68
N ALA A 330 -6.62 41.89 -23.98
CA ALA A 330 -5.23 42.13 -24.38
C ALA A 330 -5.11 42.97 -25.66
N MET A 331 -5.92 42.66 -26.68
CA MET A 331 -5.97 43.43 -27.93
C MET A 331 -6.38 44.90 -27.67
N LEU A 332 -7.38 45.13 -26.82
CA LEU A 332 -7.85 46.48 -26.46
C LEU A 332 -6.79 47.26 -25.66
N ALA A 333 -6.18 46.63 -24.66
CA ALA A 333 -5.19 47.28 -23.81
C ALA A 333 -3.91 47.66 -24.56
N LEU A 334 -3.48 46.82 -25.50
CA LEU A 334 -2.31 47.09 -26.34
C LEU A 334 -2.62 48.07 -27.50
N ASN A 335 -3.87 48.55 -27.62
CA ASN A 335 -4.36 49.40 -28.70
C ASN A 335 -4.01 48.84 -30.10
N ILE A 336 -4.21 47.52 -30.28
CA ILE A 336 -3.95 46.81 -31.52
C ILE A 336 -5.26 46.29 -32.12
N THR A 337 -5.25 46.01 -33.42
CA THR A 337 -6.36 45.39 -34.13
C THR A 337 -5.90 44.09 -34.78
N ARG A 338 -6.85 43.21 -35.11
CA ARG A 338 -6.57 41.98 -35.86
C ARG A 338 -5.81 42.21 -37.16
N ARG A 339 -6.06 43.35 -37.84
CA ARG A 339 -5.41 43.71 -39.11
C ARG A 339 -3.99 44.24 -38.93
N SER A 340 -3.70 44.85 -37.77
CA SER A 340 -2.38 45.39 -37.43
C SER A 340 -1.52 44.37 -36.69
N SER A 341 -1.98 43.11 -36.58
CA SER A 341 -1.28 42.02 -35.93
C SER A 341 -0.98 40.89 -36.93
N SER A 342 0.03 40.09 -36.63
CA SER A 342 0.47 38.95 -37.44
C SER A 342 1.08 37.88 -36.54
N VAL A 343 1.05 36.63 -36.98
CA VAL A 343 1.74 35.54 -36.28
C VAL A 343 3.23 35.88 -36.15
N GLY A 344 3.76 35.83 -34.92
CA GLY A 344 5.12 36.23 -34.55
C GLY A 344 5.28 37.71 -34.19
N ALA A 345 4.24 38.54 -34.28
CA ALA A 345 4.31 39.94 -33.86
C ALA A 345 4.54 40.02 -32.34
N SER A 346 5.49 40.86 -31.93
CA SER A 346 5.83 41.06 -30.52
C SER A 346 5.58 42.50 -30.10
N TYR A 347 4.90 42.68 -28.97
CA TYR A 347 4.47 43.97 -28.44
C TYR A 347 5.11 44.19 -27.06
N SER A 348 5.86 45.28 -26.89
CA SER A 348 6.45 45.62 -25.60
C SER A 348 5.38 46.15 -24.65
N ILE A 349 5.40 45.67 -23.40
CA ILE A 349 4.43 46.10 -22.37
C ILE A 349 5.02 47.08 -21.35
N PHE A 350 6.29 47.50 -21.52
CA PHE A 350 7.01 48.39 -20.57
C PHE A 350 6.78 49.89 -20.76
N ASN A 351 6.11 50.32 -21.83
CA ASN A 351 5.78 51.73 -22.08
C ASN A 351 4.35 52.10 -21.62
N ILE A 352 3.93 51.63 -20.44
CA ILE A 352 2.76 52.18 -19.74
C ILE A 352 3.31 53.06 -18.61
N GLY A 353 3.75 54.26 -18.98
CA GLY A 353 4.43 55.23 -18.13
C GLY A 353 3.51 56.27 -17.51
N ASP A 354 2.31 55.89 -17.10
CA ASP A 354 1.51 56.69 -16.16
C ASP A 354 1.23 55.81 -14.94
N GLU A 355 1.54 56.33 -13.76
CA GLU A 355 1.46 55.71 -12.42
C GLU A 355 0.04 55.27 -11.99
N GLY A 356 -0.86 54.99 -12.94
CA GLY A 356 -2.25 54.60 -12.69
C GLY A 356 -2.77 53.36 -13.42
N ASN A 357 -2.08 52.78 -14.42
CA ASN A 357 -2.69 51.74 -15.28
C ASN A 357 -1.75 50.59 -15.76
N SER A 358 -0.51 50.47 -15.25
CA SER A 358 0.36 49.32 -15.53
C SER A 358 0.00 48.12 -14.63
N ILE A 359 -1.06 47.45 -15.06
CA ILE A 359 -1.80 46.41 -14.38
C ILE A 359 -1.03 45.08 -14.34
N GLY A 360 -0.80 44.54 -13.14
CA GLY A 360 -0.59 43.09 -12.92
C GLY A 360 0.75 42.45 -13.32
N TRP A 361 1.68 43.15 -13.97
CA TRP A 361 2.98 42.58 -14.37
C TRP A 361 4.11 43.09 -13.47
N SER A 362 4.02 42.80 -12.16
CA SER A 362 5.16 43.03 -11.26
C SER A 362 6.23 41.95 -11.46
N SER A 363 7.47 42.23 -11.04
CA SER A 363 8.54 41.24 -10.99
C SER A 363 8.22 40.03 -10.10
N GLY A 364 7.10 40.07 -9.36
CA GLY A 364 6.62 38.96 -8.56
C GLY A 364 5.67 37.97 -9.22
N ILE A 365 5.17 38.27 -10.42
CA ILE A 365 4.22 37.44 -11.15
C ILE A 365 4.90 36.66 -12.28
N VAL A 366 5.94 37.24 -12.87
CA VAL A 366 6.73 36.66 -13.95
C VAL A 366 7.77 35.69 -13.39
N GLY A 367 8.05 34.60 -14.12
CA GLY A 367 9.01 33.58 -13.69
C GLY A 367 8.46 32.55 -12.72
N SER A 368 7.15 32.53 -12.47
CA SER A 368 6.49 31.46 -11.75
C SER A 368 5.07 31.22 -12.29
N VAL A 369 4.45 30.12 -11.88
CA VAL A 369 3.08 29.78 -12.30
C VAL A 369 2.09 30.61 -11.48
N ASN A 370 1.54 31.66 -12.07
CA ASN A 370 0.60 32.56 -11.38
C ASN A 370 -0.75 32.65 -12.09
N PRO A 371 -1.86 32.66 -11.34
CA PRO A 371 -3.16 33.03 -11.88
C PRO A 371 -3.15 34.49 -12.31
N LEU A 372 -3.92 34.77 -13.35
CA LEU A 372 -4.15 36.07 -13.93
C LEU A 372 -5.68 36.27 -14.07
N PRO A 373 -6.20 37.49 -13.85
CA PRO A 373 -7.56 37.81 -14.23
C PRO A 373 -7.80 37.53 -15.71
N ILE A 374 -9.05 37.22 -16.11
CA ILE A 374 -9.36 37.09 -17.55
C ILE A 374 -9.00 38.38 -18.30
N SER A 375 -9.33 39.51 -17.69
CA SER A 375 -8.99 40.87 -18.08
C SER A 375 -7.67 41.33 -17.45
N TYR A 376 -6.58 40.55 -17.54
CA TYR A 376 -5.29 40.86 -16.89
C TYR A 376 -4.59 42.16 -17.33
N PHE A 377 -5.22 42.97 -18.18
CA PHE A 377 -4.82 44.34 -18.51
C PHE A 377 -5.85 45.41 -18.14
N ASP A 378 -7.01 45.03 -17.57
CA ASP A 378 -8.10 45.91 -17.15
C ASP A 378 -8.80 45.34 -15.91
N TYR A 379 -8.36 45.74 -14.70
CA TYR A 379 -8.96 45.32 -13.43
C TYR A 379 -10.42 45.78 -13.24
N ASN A 380 -10.90 46.77 -14.01
CA ASN A 380 -12.28 47.25 -13.88
C ASN A 380 -13.28 46.37 -14.66
N ALA A 381 -12.78 45.55 -15.58
CA ALA A 381 -13.57 44.56 -16.27
C ALA A 381 -13.57 43.25 -15.48
N ASP A 382 -14.77 42.76 -15.12
CA ASP A 382 -14.95 41.42 -14.56
C ASP A 382 -15.78 40.56 -15.54
N PRO A 383 -15.11 39.91 -16.51
CA PRO A 383 -15.78 39.04 -17.46
C PRO A 383 -15.91 37.59 -16.94
N ASP A 384 -15.63 37.32 -15.66
CA ASP A 384 -15.56 35.96 -15.12
C ASP A 384 -16.94 35.29 -15.16
N MET A 385 -18.02 36.02 -14.82
CA MET A 385 -19.41 35.55 -14.95
C MET A 385 -19.74 35.10 -16.39
N LEU A 386 -19.19 35.76 -17.41
CA LEU A 386 -19.41 35.37 -18.81
C LEU A 386 -18.75 34.04 -19.14
N CYS A 387 -17.59 33.76 -18.53
CA CYS A 387 -16.94 32.47 -18.67
C CYS A 387 -17.67 31.41 -17.85
N GLN A 388 -17.82 31.61 -16.54
CA GLN A 388 -18.37 30.64 -15.60
C GLN A 388 -19.79 30.21 -15.96
N GLY A 389 -20.56 31.08 -16.62
CA GLY A 389 -21.89 30.75 -17.14
C GLY A 389 -23.01 30.88 -16.11
N TYR A 390 -22.70 31.32 -14.90
CA TYR A 390 -23.67 31.68 -13.87
C TYR A 390 -23.18 32.94 -13.16
N GLY A 391 -24.06 33.59 -12.41
CA GLY A 391 -23.76 34.72 -11.56
C GLY A 391 -24.44 34.65 -10.20
N GLY A 392 -24.02 35.50 -9.28
CA GLY A 392 -24.57 35.52 -7.92
C GLY A 392 -26.09 35.76 -7.85
N ASN A 393 -26.68 36.39 -8.85
CA ASN A 393 -28.12 36.67 -8.90
C ASN A 393 -28.96 35.51 -9.49
N ASP A 394 -28.32 34.48 -10.05
CA ASP A 394 -29.05 33.31 -10.55
C ASP A 394 -29.63 32.51 -9.37
N ILE A 395 -30.67 31.72 -9.63
CA ILE A 395 -31.39 30.98 -8.59
C ILE A 395 -30.56 29.77 -8.13
N ALA A 396 -30.38 29.62 -6.82
CA ALA A 396 -29.72 28.47 -6.23
C ALA A 396 -30.65 27.25 -6.16
N ASP A 397 -30.85 26.56 -7.28
CA ASP A 397 -31.71 25.36 -7.38
C ASP A 397 -31.00 24.06 -7.83
N GLY A 398 -29.68 24.15 -8.01
CA GLY A 398 -28.85 23.05 -8.53
C GLY A 398 -28.88 22.88 -10.05
N SER A 399 -29.44 23.83 -10.82
CA SER A 399 -29.33 23.89 -12.28
C SER A 399 -27.90 24.14 -12.75
N ASP A 400 -27.22 25.07 -12.08
CA ASP A 400 -25.93 25.57 -12.47
C ASP A 400 -24.81 24.84 -11.74
N VAL A 401 -23.83 24.39 -12.51
CA VAL A 401 -22.62 23.74 -11.99
C VAL A 401 -21.60 24.80 -11.62
N ASN A 402 -20.85 24.57 -10.54
CA ASN A 402 -19.73 25.42 -10.15
C ASN A 402 -18.55 25.28 -11.12
N VAL A 403 -18.61 26.03 -12.21
CA VAL A 403 -17.48 26.22 -13.12
C VAL A 403 -16.71 27.46 -12.69
N GLU A 404 -15.41 27.30 -12.53
CA GLU A 404 -14.48 28.38 -12.19
C GLU A 404 -13.50 28.57 -13.33
N CYS A 405 -13.40 29.79 -13.83
CA CYS A 405 -12.57 30.15 -14.96
C CYS A 405 -11.41 31.01 -14.52
N GLY A 406 -10.28 30.89 -15.20
CA GLY A 406 -9.20 31.85 -15.04
C GLY A 406 -8.11 31.72 -16.08
N ILE A 407 -7.29 32.76 -16.14
CA ILE A 407 -6.09 32.79 -16.98
C ILE A 407 -4.89 32.52 -16.09
N PHE A 408 -3.81 32.01 -16.67
CA PHE A 408 -2.57 31.87 -15.92
C PHE A 408 -1.33 31.81 -16.80
N LEU A 409 -0.20 32.10 -16.16
CA LEU A 409 1.12 31.89 -16.75
C LEU A 409 1.56 30.46 -16.52
N GLY A 410 1.81 29.74 -17.62
CA GLY A 410 2.41 28.42 -17.58
C GLY A 410 3.82 28.44 -16.96
N PRO A 411 4.40 27.27 -16.65
CA PRO A 411 5.75 27.19 -16.09
C PRO A 411 6.79 27.90 -16.97
N PRO A 412 7.74 28.66 -16.38
CA PRO A 412 8.76 29.39 -17.12
C PRO A 412 9.67 28.42 -17.88
N GLN A 413 9.95 28.72 -19.15
CA GLN A 413 10.90 27.95 -19.95
C GLN A 413 12.04 28.86 -20.43
N ARG A 414 13.27 28.37 -20.30
CA ARG A 414 14.46 29.11 -20.71
C ARG A 414 14.67 29.01 -22.21
N ILE A 415 14.93 30.13 -22.86
CA ILE A 415 15.27 30.19 -24.28
C ILE A 415 16.79 30.02 -24.43
N GLY A 416 17.23 28.98 -25.13
CA GLY A 416 18.63 28.70 -25.46
C GLY A 416 19.16 27.34 -24.97
N ASN A 417 20.22 26.82 -25.60
CA ASN A 417 20.87 25.52 -25.29
C ASN A 417 21.83 25.60 -24.09
N VAL A 418 21.41 26.27 -23.03
CA VAL A 418 22.19 26.33 -21.78
C VAL A 418 21.52 25.35 -20.81
N GLY A 419 22.29 24.43 -20.23
CA GLY A 419 21.76 23.38 -19.34
C GLY A 419 20.84 23.92 -18.23
N ARG A 420 20.03 23.04 -17.62
CA ARG A 420 19.04 23.36 -16.57
C ARG A 420 19.55 24.25 -15.43
N TRP A 421 20.88 24.31 -15.25
CA TRP A 421 21.55 24.96 -14.13
C TRP A 421 22.71 25.82 -14.64
N GLY A 422 22.45 27.09 -14.84
CA GLY A 422 23.46 28.13 -15.08
C GLY A 422 22.93 29.45 -14.53
N ASN A 423 23.79 30.48 -14.46
CA ASN A 423 23.40 31.81 -13.96
C ASN A 423 22.06 32.24 -14.59
N VAL A 424 21.11 32.59 -13.72
CA VAL A 424 19.76 33.07 -14.08
C VAL A 424 19.83 34.50 -14.61
N ASP A 425 20.95 35.17 -14.37
CA ASP A 425 21.23 36.53 -14.79
C ASP A 425 21.41 36.58 -16.31
N MET A 426 20.87 37.63 -16.94
CA MET A 426 21.01 37.86 -18.38
C MET A 426 20.48 36.71 -19.23
N SER A 427 19.34 36.12 -18.84
CA SER A 427 18.73 35.00 -19.55
C SER A 427 17.36 35.33 -20.10
N GLN A 428 17.07 34.77 -21.28
CA GLN A 428 15.79 34.92 -21.96
C GLN A 428 14.86 33.79 -21.56
N TRP A 429 13.61 34.13 -21.27
CA TRP A 429 12.59 33.20 -20.86
C TRP A 429 11.28 33.45 -21.60
N ASN A 430 10.50 32.39 -21.74
CA ASN A 430 9.12 32.48 -22.18
C ASN A 430 8.16 31.76 -21.24
N GLN A 431 6.94 32.26 -21.19
CA GLN A 431 5.80 31.68 -20.48
C GLN A 431 4.58 31.77 -21.39
N LYS A 432 3.95 30.64 -21.65
CA LYS A 432 2.68 30.61 -22.39
C LYS A 432 1.54 31.04 -21.48
N ILE A 433 0.59 31.78 -22.05
CA ILE A 433 -0.63 32.17 -21.36
C ILE A 433 -1.69 31.12 -21.66
N HIS A 434 -2.31 30.59 -20.61
CA HIS A 434 -3.31 29.54 -20.73
C HIS A 434 -4.60 29.97 -20.06
N SER A 435 -5.72 29.60 -20.68
CA SER A 435 -7.04 29.72 -20.09
C SER A 435 -7.50 28.36 -19.60
N CYS A 436 -8.08 28.30 -18.40
CA CYS A 436 -8.67 27.07 -17.87
C CYS A 436 -10.08 27.30 -17.37
N ALA A 437 -10.87 26.24 -17.43
CA ALA A 437 -12.12 26.12 -16.71
C ALA A 437 -12.10 24.83 -15.88
N SER A 438 -12.57 24.94 -14.65
CA SER A 438 -12.48 23.89 -13.64
C SER A 438 -13.82 23.69 -12.94
N ALA A 439 -14.11 22.44 -12.59
CA ALA A 439 -15.25 22.09 -11.76
C ALA A 439 -14.85 20.98 -10.78
N THR A 440 -15.70 20.71 -9.79
CA THR A 440 -15.55 19.58 -8.88
C THR A 440 -16.59 18.53 -9.21
N ARG A 441 -16.15 17.28 -9.36
CA ARG A 441 -17.01 16.10 -9.52
C ARG A 441 -17.00 15.28 -8.25
N ALA A 442 -18.16 15.05 -7.67
CA ALA A 442 -18.37 14.10 -6.59
C ALA A 442 -18.72 12.71 -7.14
N SER A 443 -18.18 11.67 -6.53
CA SER A 443 -18.52 10.28 -6.85
C SER A 443 -18.40 9.40 -5.61
N ILE A 444 -19.05 8.24 -5.61
CA ILE A 444 -18.83 7.21 -4.60
C ILE A 444 -17.82 6.22 -5.17
N GLN A 445 -16.73 5.98 -4.43
CA GLN A 445 -15.66 5.10 -4.89
C GLN A 445 -15.22 4.13 -3.81
N THR A 446 -14.85 2.93 -4.24
CA THR A 446 -14.31 1.91 -3.35
C THR A 446 -12.81 2.05 -3.27
N VAL A 447 -12.30 2.24 -2.06
CA VAL A 447 -10.86 2.22 -1.78
C VAL A 447 -10.52 0.90 -1.09
N SER A 448 -9.58 0.18 -1.68
CA SER A 448 -9.00 -1.03 -1.11
C SER A 448 -7.70 -0.71 -0.40
N PHE A 449 -7.62 -1.21 0.81
CA PHE A 449 -6.49 -1.09 1.70
C PHE A 449 -5.83 -2.46 1.85
N SER A 450 -4.51 -2.48 1.85
CA SER A 450 -3.74 -3.68 2.10
C SER A 450 -2.53 -3.38 2.97
N THR A 451 -2.17 -4.34 3.81
CA THR A 451 -0.96 -4.28 4.63
C THR A 451 -0.43 -5.67 4.90
N ASN A 452 0.89 -5.81 4.93
CA ASN A 452 1.60 -7.08 5.15
C ASN A 452 2.07 -7.26 6.59
N SER A 453 1.79 -6.30 7.46
CA SER A 453 2.24 -6.29 8.86
C SER A 453 1.14 -5.78 9.78
N THR A 454 1.42 -5.80 11.09
CA THR A 454 0.63 -5.02 12.04
C THR A 454 0.60 -3.55 11.63
N ILE A 455 -0.59 -2.96 11.71
CA ILE A 455 -0.80 -1.55 11.41
C ILE A 455 -0.37 -0.73 12.62
N THR A 456 0.72 0.03 12.47
CA THR A 456 1.24 0.94 13.51
C THR A 456 1.15 2.41 13.10
N ASN A 457 1.06 2.69 11.80
CA ASN A 457 0.95 4.03 11.24
C ASN A 457 0.18 3.95 9.90
N LEU A 458 -0.45 5.04 9.48
CA LEU A 458 -1.16 5.14 8.20
C LEU A 458 -0.23 4.99 7.00
N GLN A 459 1.04 5.35 7.14
CA GLN A 459 2.03 5.26 6.06
C GLN A 459 2.38 3.82 5.64
N SER A 460 2.08 2.81 6.48
CA SER A 460 2.30 1.40 6.11
C SER A 460 1.15 0.79 5.32
N LEU A 461 0.10 1.56 5.05
CA LEU A 461 -1.04 1.15 4.25
C LEU A 461 -0.73 1.32 2.78
N ASN A 462 -0.93 0.26 2.01
CA ASN A 462 -1.00 0.36 0.58
C ASN A 462 -2.45 0.62 0.19
N VAL A 463 -2.69 1.79 -0.40
CA VAL A 463 -4.02 2.30 -0.72
C VAL A 463 -4.20 2.26 -2.23
N THR A 464 -5.25 1.56 -2.65
CA THR A 464 -5.59 1.39 -4.06
C THR A 464 -7.01 1.84 -4.28
N ARG A 465 -7.17 2.78 -5.21
CA ARG A 465 -8.46 3.34 -5.58
C ARG A 465 -9.06 2.49 -6.69
N MET A 466 -10.29 2.02 -6.49
CA MET A 466 -11.06 1.33 -7.52
C MET A 466 -12.25 2.20 -7.90
N ASN A 467 -12.28 2.62 -9.16
CA ASN A 467 -13.42 3.33 -9.69
C ASN A 467 -14.57 2.34 -9.93
N LEU A 468 -15.73 2.59 -9.33
CA LEU A 468 -16.94 1.82 -9.54
C LEU A 468 -17.65 2.33 -10.81
N SER A 469 -17.08 2.04 -11.98
CA SER A 469 -17.76 2.33 -13.24
C SER A 469 -19.08 1.56 -13.31
N GLY A 470 -20.18 2.25 -13.60
CA GLY A 470 -21.52 1.68 -13.70
C GLY A 470 -22.38 1.71 -12.43
N LEU A 471 -21.88 2.22 -11.28
CA LEU A 471 -22.72 2.42 -10.10
C LEU A 471 -23.46 3.75 -10.19
N ASN A 472 -24.69 3.71 -10.68
CA ASN A 472 -25.57 4.87 -10.63
C ASN A 472 -26.16 5.02 -9.22
N VAL A 473 -25.98 6.21 -8.64
CA VAL A 473 -26.54 6.57 -7.33
C VAL A 473 -27.48 7.75 -7.53
N LEU A 474 -28.53 7.82 -6.70
CA LEU A 474 -29.42 8.97 -6.66
C LEU A 474 -28.74 10.14 -5.95
N TRP A 475 -28.31 11.12 -6.72
CA TRP A 475 -27.80 12.38 -6.20
C TRP A 475 -28.93 13.38 -6.02
N ALA A 476 -28.90 14.14 -4.94
CA ALA A 476 -29.82 15.25 -4.71
C ALA A 476 -29.06 16.56 -4.49
N MET A 477 -29.70 17.65 -4.88
CA MET A 477 -29.34 19.03 -4.56
C MET A 477 -30.58 19.72 -3.99
N GLU A 478 -30.40 20.63 -3.04
CA GLU A 478 -31.53 21.41 -2.55
C GLU A 478 -32.10 22.32 -3.63
N LYS A 479 -33.42 22.41 -3.67
CA LYS A 479 -34.14 23.35 -4.51
C LYS A 479 -34.58 24.56 -3.68
N THR A 480 -34.10 25.75 -4.03
CA THR A 480 -34.44 27.00 -3.31
C THR A 480 -34.93 28.08 -4.27
N ASN A 481 -35.51 29.15 -3.70
CA ASN A 481 -35.88 30.37 -4.44
C ASN A 481 -34.95 31.54 -4.10
N LEU A 482 -33.81 31.27 -3.46
CA LEU A 482 -32.80 32.28 -3.13
C LEU A 482 -31.76 32.33 -4.25
N SER A 483 -31.02 33.44 -4.33
CA SER A 483 -29.95 33.53 -5.30
C SER A 483 -28.68 32.78 -4.83
N ILE A 484 -27.79 32.43 -5.77
CA ILE A 484 -26.50 31.80 -5.48
C ILE A 484 -25.66 32.65 -4.52
N TYR A 485 -25.78 33.97 -4.56
CA TYR A 485 -25.13 34.89 -3.63
C TYR A 485 -25.67 34.77 -2.19
N GLU A 486 -26.94 34.45 -2.04
CA GLU A 486 -27.63 34.46 -0.76
C GLU A 486 -27.46 33.15 0.02
N ILE A 487 -27.30 32.00 -0.66
CA ILE A 487 -27.28 30.68 -0.01
C ILE A 487 -26.27 29.71 -0.65
N ASN A 488 -25.64 28.91 0.21
CA ASN A 488 -24.94 27.70 -0.19
C ASN A 488 -25.87 26.49 -0.02
N ILE A 489 -26.18 25.80 -1.12
CA ILE A 489 -27.08 24.64 -1.10
C ILE A 489 -26.37 23.34 -0.73
N LEU A 490 -27.10 22.43 -0.08
CA LEU A 490 -26.62 21.08 0.18
C LEU A 490 -26.74 20.20 -1.06
N TRP A 491 -25.83 19.24 -1.16
CA TRP A 491 -25.79 18.24 -2.23
C TRP A 491 -25.27 16.90 -1.69
N GLY A 492 -25.57 15.79 -2.36
CA GLY A 492 -25.02 14.49 -2.00
C GLY A 492 -25.91 13.32 -2.39
N PRO A 493 -25.43 12.09 -2.20
CA PRO A 493 -26.25 10.90 -2.39
C PRO A 493 -27.39 10.84 -1.36
N VAL A 494 -28.56 10.41 -1.81
CA VAL A 494 -29.75 10.23 -0.95
C VAL A 494 -30.45 8.91 -1.29
N ASP A 495 -31.19 8.37 -0.32
CA ASP A 495 -31.98 7.15 -0.50
C ASP A 495 -33.06 7.33 -1.57
N ASP A 496 -33.31 6.26 -2.35
CA ASP A 496 -34.25 6.21 -3.47
C ASP A 496 -35.64 6.77 -3.14
N ARG A 497 -36.07 6.68 -1.87
CA ARG A 497 -37.35 7.25 -1.41
C ARG A 497 -37.49 8.77 -1.61
N TYR A 498 -36.38 9.49 -1.78
CA TYR A 498 -36.36 10.94 -1.97
C TYR A 498 -36.36 11.37 -3.45
N GLU A 499 -36.41 10.43 -4.40
CA GLU A 499 -36.37 10.72 -5.84
C GLU A 499 -37.42 11.76 -6.28
N ASN A 500 -38.64 11.65 -5.76
CA ASN A 500 -39.77 12.50 -6.10
C ASN A 500 -40.06 13.60 -5.05
N ASP A 501 -39.09 13.93 -4.19
CA ASP A 501 -39.27 14.98 -3.17
C ASP A 501 -39.24 16.38 -3.84
N SER A 502 -40.35 17.11 -3.72
CA SER A 502 -40.49 18.46 -4.31
C SER A 502 -39.47 19.51 -3.83
N SER A 503 -38.82 19.29 -2.68
CA SER A 503 -37.79 20.17 -2.12
C SER A 503 -36.38 19.90 -2.66
N LEU A 504 -36.20 18.83 -3.44
CA LEU A 504 -34.92 18.40 -3.98
C LEU A 504 -34.96 18.37 -5.50
N ARG A 505 -33.80 18.60 -6.11
CA ARG A 505 -33.52 18.27 -7.50
C ARG A 505 -32.67 17.01 -7.52
N THR A 506 -33.18 15.95 -8.14
CA THR A 506 -32.58 14.61 -8.10
C THR A 506 -32.06 14.20 -9.48
N ILE A 507 -30.99 13.41 -9.50
CA ILE A 507 -30.42 12.84 -10.72
C ILE A 507 -29.76 11.48 -10.44
N TRP A 508 -30.03 10.49 -11.28
CA TRP A 508 -29.31 9.23 -11.30
C TRP A 508 -28.04 9.37 -12.14
N ALA A 509 -26.88 9.24 -11.50
CA ALA A 509 -25.60 9.33 -12.18
C ALA A 509 -24.48 8.63 -11.40
N GLU A 510 -23.42 8.25 -12.10
CA GLU A 510 -22.18 7.74 -11.48
C GLU A 510 -21.46 8.81 -10.62
N GLY A 511 -21.72 10.09 -10.91
CA GLY A 511 -21.17 11.20 -10.16
C GLY A 511 -21.94 12.49 -10.42
N LEU A 512 -21.74 13.47 -9.55
CA LEU A 512 -22.40 14.77 -9.57
C LEU A 512 -21.36 15.87 -9.74
N TYR A 513 -21.49 16.68 -10.78
CA TYR A 513 -20.82 17.98 -10.82
C TYR A 513 -21.46 18.91 -9.80
N LEU A 514 -20.64 19.46 -8.92
CA LEU A 514 -21.13 20.17 -7.75
C LEU A 514 -21.78 21.51 -8.12
N PRO A 515 -22.88 21.89 -7.44
CA PRO A 515 -23.64 23.08 -7.77
C PRO A 515 -22.83 24.36 -7.54
N ALA A 516 -23.19 25.40 -8.28
CA ALA A 516 -22.63 26.74 -8.17
C ALA A 516 -22.67 27.27 -6.73
N SER A 517 -21.60 27.98 -6.36
CA SER A 517 -21.35 28.54 -5.02
C SER A 517 -21.26 30.07 -5.13
N PRO A 518 -21.50 30.84 -4.04
CA PRO A 518 -21.38 32.29 -4.08
C PRO A 518 -20.01 32.72 -4.62
N TYR A 519 -20.03 33.35 -5.78
CA TYR A 519 -18.91 34.07 -6.36
C TYR A 519 -18.54 35.24 -5.41
N GLU A 520 -17.23 35.52 -5.26
CA GLU A 520 -16.63 36.69 -4.57
C GLU A 520 -16.00 36.53 -3.16
N ARG A 521 -15.86 35.34 -2.55
CA ARG A 521 -15.15 35.25 -1.24
C ARG A 521 -14.18 34.07 -1.14
N PRO A 522 -12.85 34.31 -1.10
CA PRO A 522 -11.84 33.28 -0.86
C PRO A 522 -11.73 32.94 0.64
N ALA A 523 -12.86 32.94 1.35
CA ALA A 523 -12.98 32.53 2.73
C ALA A 523 -13.91 31.33 2.80
N LEU A 524 -13.46 30.28 3.50
CA LEU A 524 -14.24 29.06 3.67
C LEU A 524 -15.61 29.37 4.34
N PRO A 525 -16.73 28.83 3.83
CA PRO A 525 -18.06 29.14 4.34
C PRO A 525 -18.22 28.62 5.78
N PRO A 526 -18.62 29.44 6.76
CA PRO A 526 -18.72 28.99 8.13
C PRO A 526 -19.84 27.95 8.28
N GLY A 527 -19.56 26.89 9.04
CA GLY A 527 -20.49 25.82 9.38
C GLY A 527 -20.89 24.87 8.25
N LEU A 528 -20.52 25.15 6.99
CA LEU A 528 -20.96 24.35 5.83
C LEU A 528 -19.78 23.87 4.93
N PRO A 529 -19.09 22.80 5.33
CA PRO A 529 -17.94 22.26 4.59
C PRO A 529 -18.25 21.84 3.15
N SER A 530 -19.47 21.41 2.87
CA SER A 530 -19.89 20.92 1.54
C SER A 530 -19.83 21.99 0.45
N ALA A 531 -19.86 23.28 0.79
CA ALA A 531 -19.70 24.38 -0.16
C ALA A 531 -18.24 24.79 -0.38
N GLY A 532 -17.31 24.21 0.41
CA GLY A 532 -15.91 24.60 0.40
C GLY A 532 -15.16 24.31 -0.91
N HIS A 533 -15.65 23.38 -1.73
CA HIS A 533 -15.01 23.05 -3.03
C HIS A 533 -14.91 24.27 -3.95
N GLY A 534 -15.98 25.09 -4.02
CA GLY A 534 -16.05 26.27 -4.88
C GLY A 534 -15.11 27.36 -4.38
N THR A 535 -15.08 27.57 -3.05
CA THR A 535 -14.12 28.47 -2.42
C THR A 535 -12.66 28.09 -2.70
N ILE A 536 -12.33 26.80 -2.71
CA ILE A 536 -10.96 26.37 -3.04
C ILE A 536 -10.63 26.63 -4.51
N TRP A 537 -11.58 26.46 -5.44
CA TRP A 537 -11.36 26.89 -6.82
C TRP A 537 -11.15 28.40 -6.93
N GLY A 538 -11.94 29.22 -6.23
CA GLY A 538 -11.71 30.66 -6.15
C GLY A 538 -10.39 31.05 -5.49
N GLN A 539 -9.72 30.13 -4.78
CA GLN A 539 -8.36 30.32 -4.28
C GLN A 539 -7.28 29.87 -5.28
N VAL A 540 -7.59 28.89 -6.15
CA VAL A 540 -6.74 28.51 -7.29
C VAL A 540 -6.80 29.56 -8.41
N TYR A 541 -7.97 30.18 -8.58
CA TYR A 541 -8.27 31.28 -9.50
C TYR A 541 -8.68 32.54 -8.71
N PRO A 542 -7.75 33.17 -7.96
CA PRO A 542 -8.06 34.35 -7.17
C PRO A 542 -8.58 35.48 -8.07
N PRO A 543 -9.64 36.19 -7.62
CA PRO A 543 -10.15 37.33 -8.35
C PRO A 543 -9.12 38.45 -8.39
N SER A 544 -9.37 39.35 -9.32
CA SER A 544 -8.47 40.43 -9.67
C SER A 544 -8.23 41.39 -8.48
N GLY A 545 -6.97 41.63 -8.09
CA GLY A 545 -6.60 42.55 -7.00
C GLY A 545 -6.66 41.96 -5.58
N ALA A 546 -7.00 40.68 -5.47
CA ALA A 546 -7.19 40.01 -4.20
C ALA A 546 -5.85 39.42 -3.70
N GLY A 547 -5.14 40.20 -2.88
CA GLY A 547 -3.90 39.78 -2.23
C GLY A 547 -4.17 38.69 -1.21
N TYR A 548 -4.12 37.42 -1.61
CA TYR A 548 -4.27 36.30 -0.68
C TYR A 548 -3.06 35.39 -0.71
N THR A 549 -2.44 35.30 0.46
CA THR A 549 -1.34 34.39 0.76
C THR A 549 -1.92 33.16 1.44
N PHE A 550 -2.01 32.03 0.73
CA PHE A 550 -1.64 30.80 1.43
C PHE A 550 -0.18 30.98 1.86
N SER A 551 0.20 30.46 3.03
CA SER A 551 1.62 30.52 3.41
C SER A 551 2.50 29.62 2.54
N THR A 552 1.90 28.83 1.63
CA THR A 552 2.59 27.89 0.74
C THR A 552 2.64 28.45 -0.67
N ASP A 553 3.85 28.43 -1.24
CA ASP A 553 4.10 28.85 -2.61
C ASP A 553 3.84 27.69 -3.58
N TYR A 554 2.66 27.70 -4.21
CA TYR A 554 2.32 26.78 -5.29
C TYR A 554 2.86 27.21 -6.66
N SER A 555 3.33 28.46 -6.79
CA SER A 555 3.81 29.00 -8.05
C SER A 555 5.20 28.48 -8.43
N GLY A 556 5.94 27.97 -7.44
CA GLY A 556 7.33 27.52 -7.58
C GLY A 556 8.36 28.66 -7.60
N ARG A 557 7.94 29.89 -7.29
CA ARG A 557 8.81 31.08 -7.29
C ARG A 557 9.98 30.96 -6.32
N SER A 558 9.71 30.46 -5.12
CA SER A 558 10.65 30.29 -4.01
C SER A 558 11.10 28.84 -3.82
N ASP A 559 10.44 27.89 -4.48
CA ASP A 559 10.74 26.46 -4.42
C ASP A 559 10.99 25.88 -5.82
N PHE A 560 12.27 25.60 -6.12
CA PHE A 560 12.66 25.04 -7.40
C PHE A 560 12.16 23.60 -7.61
N ALA A 561 11.96 22.82 -6.54
CA ALA A 561 11.41 21.47 -6.67
C ALA A 561 9.99 21.52 -7.25
N ILE A 562 9.19 22.49 -6.79
CA ILE A 562 7.87 22.77 -7.35
C ILE A 562 8.01 23.21 -8.81
N THR A 563 8.83 24.22 -9.13
CA THR A 563 9.03 24.67 -10.52
C THR A 563 9.43 23.53 -11.46
N SER A 564 10.40 22.71 -11.06
CA SER A 564 10.85 21.54 -11.82
C SER A 564 9.72 20.52 -12.04
N LYS A 565 8.90 20.28 -11.02
CA LYS A 565 7.72 19.40 -11.14
C LYS A 565 6.70 19.97 -12.11
N LEU A 566 6.34 21.25 -11.99
CA LEU A 566 5.35 21.89 -12.87
C LEU A 566 5.83 21.90 -14.33
N GLN A 567 7.10 22.22 -14.59
CA GLN A 567 7.72 22.10 -15.91
C GLN A 567 7.67 20.67 -16.45
N SER A 568 7.91 19.67 -15.59
CA SER A 568 7.90 18.26 -15.99
C SER A 568 6.50 17.77 -16.38
N LEU A 569 5.45 18.24 -15.70
CA LEU A 569 4.06 17.88 -16.03
C LEU A 569 3.68 18.37 -17.43
N VAL A 570 3.98 19.63 -17.76
CA VAL A 570 3.71 20.20 -19.09
C VAL A 570 4.59 19.58 -20.17
N ALA A 571 5.83 19.20 -19.84
CA ALA A 571 6.72 18.53 -20.79
C ALA A 571 6.30 17.08 -21.10
N GLN A 572 5.74 16.36 -20.12
CA GLN A 572 5.25 14.99 -20.28
C GLN A 572 3.90 14.94 -20.99
N ASP A 573 3.00 15.86 -20.67
CA ASP A 573 1.68 15.98 -21.26
C ASP A 573 1.41 17.43 -21.68
N PRO A 574 1.72 17.81 -22.94
CA PRO A 574 1.50 19.17 -23.42
C PRO A 574 0.03 19.60 -23.48
N GLU A 575 -0.91 18.64 -23.57
CA GLU A 575 -2.34 18.94 -23.69
C GLU A 575 -2.97 19.15 -22.31
N ASN A 576 -2.76 18.22 -21.37
CA ASN A 576 -3.40 18.26 -20.05
C ASN A 576 -2.48 18.69 -18.92
N GLY A 577 -1.16 18.77 -19.11
CA GLY A 577 -0.22 19.08 -18.03
C GLY A 577 -0.55 20.38 -17.28
N ASN A 578 -1.03 21.39 -17.99
CA ASN A 578 -1.54 22.64 -17.42
C ASN A 578 -2.80 22.45 -16.56
N ALA A 579 -3.72 21.58 -16.99
CA ALA A 579 -4.90 21.21 -16.20
C ALA A 579 -4.52 20.38 -14.96
N GLN A 580 -3.54 19.48 -15.10
CA GLN A 580 -3.01 18.66 -14.00
C GLN A 580 -2.42 19.54 -12.89
N ILE A 581 -1.68 20.60 -13.25
CA ILE A 581 -1.15 21.57 -12.27
C ILE A 581 -2.28 22.13 -11.40
N ARG A 582 -3.40 22.56 -12.01
CA ARG A 582 -4.54 23.15 -11.29
C ARG A 582 -5.26 22.14 -10.42
N ASN A 583 -5.46 20.93 -10.93
CA ASN A 583 -6.05 19.84 -10.18
C ASN A 583 -5.23 19.45 -8.94
N LEU A 584 -3.89 19.40 -9.06
CA LEU A 584 -2.99 19.10 -7.94
C LEU A 584 -2.99 20.21 -6.89
N MET A 585 -3.00 21.49 -7.30
CA MET A 585 -3.15 22.63 -6.39
C MET A 585 -4.46 22.54 -5.60
N TRP A 586 -5.58 22.34 -6.29
CA TRP A 586 -6.90 22.19 -5.64
C TRP A 586 -6.90 21.04 -4.63
N THR A 587 -6.32 19.89 -5.01
CA THR A 587 -6.27 18.69 -4.16
C THR A 587 -5.45 18.92 -2.89
N ASP A 588 -4.28 19.56 -2.99
CA ASP A 588 -3.45 19.86 -1.82
C ASP A 588 -4.15 20.82 -0.86
N ILE A 589 -4.81 21.85 -1.40
CA ILE A 589 -5.56 22.82 -0.60
C ILE A 589 -6.76 22.14 0.08
N MET A 590 -7.51 21.28 -0.62
CA MET A 590 -8.60 20.51 0.00
C MET A 590 -8.09 19.59 1.11
N ALA A 591 -7.01 18.84 0.87
CA ALA A 591 -6.44 17.91 1.83
C ALA A 591 -6.04 18.60 3.16
N ASN A 592 -5.56 19.84 3.07
CA ASN A 592 -5.15 20.64 4.22
C ASN A 592 -6.31 21.25 5.01
N ASN A 593 -7.48 21.46 4.38
CA ASN A 593 -8.57 22.23 5.00
C ASN A 593 -9.78 21.40 5.41
N PHE A 594 -9.93 20.18 4.88
CA PHE A 594 -11.08 19.33 5.14
C PHE A 594 -10.68 17.99 5.76
N ILE A 595 -11.66 17.31 6.34
CA ILE A 595 -11.51 15.99 6.94
C ILE A 595 -12.84 15.22 6.83
N GLY A 596 -12.75 13.91 6.67
CA GLY A 596 -13.87 12.97 6.72
C GLY A 596 -14.21 12.58 8.16
N THR A 597 -15.49 12.40 8.44
CA THR A 597 -16.00 12.09 9.80
C THR A 597 -16.81 10.81 9.89
N GLN A 598 -16.94 10.09 8.77
CA GLN A 598 -17.80 8.92 8.69
C GLN A 598 -17.21 7.70 9.40
N THR A 599 -17.73 7.39 10.60
CA THR A 599 -17.35 6.20 11.35
C THR A 599 -18.00 4.94 10.79
N ASN A 600 -17.20 3.91 10.48
CA ASN A 600 -17.70 2.55 10.41
C ASN A 600 -17.02 1.70 11.47
N ASN A 601 -17.81 1.17 12.42
CA ASN A 601 -17.28 0.39 13.53
C ASN A 601 -16.95 -1.05 13.12
N THR A 602 -17.44 -1.50 11.97
CA THR A 602 -17.29 -2.88 11.50
C THR A 602 -16.90 -2.91 10.03
N LEU A 603 -15.79 -3.57 9.70
CA LEU A 603 -15.26 -3.67 8.34
C LEU A 603 -15.24 -5.11 7.86
N TRP A 604 -15.46 -5.31 6.56
CA TRP A 604 -15.26 -6.61 5.91
C TRP A 604 -13.78 -6.77 5.56
N VAL A 605 -13.12 -7.71 6.22
CA VAL A 605 -11.67 -7.87 6.13
C VAL A 605 -11.30 -9.31 5.77
N ALA A 606 -10.42 -9.46 4.79
CA ALA A 606 -9.70 -10.68 4.49
C ALA A 606 -8.35 -10.65 5.20
N GLU A 607 -8.28 -11.28 6.36
CA GLU A 607 -7.06 -11.36 7.16
C GLU A 607 -6.02 -12.26 6.49
N TYR A 608 -4.74 -11.88 6.61
CA TYR A 608 -3.66 -12.70 6.11
C TYR A 608 -3.26 -13.75 7.15
N ARG A 609 -3.10 -15.00 6.72
CA ARG A 609 -2.47 -16.06 7.53
C ARG A 609 -1.12 -16.47 6.97
N LYS A 610 -0.23 -16.84 7.90
CA LYS A 610 1.05 -17.45 7.56
C LYS A 610 0.80 -18.82 6.95
N SER A 611 1.48 -19.10 5.85
CA SER A 611 1.51 -20.44 5.26
C SER A 611 2.92 -21.03 5.41
N ILE A 612 2.97 -22.35 5.50
CA ILE A 612 4.20 -23.12 5.39
C ILE A 612 4.26 -23.65 3.95
N GLN A 613 5.39 -23.41 3.30
CA GLN A 613 5.70 -23.99 2.00
C GLN A 613 6.49 -25.29 2.20
N TYR A 614 6.09 -26.34 1.49
CA TYR A 614 6.82 -27.60 1.47
C TYR A 614 7.18 -28.02 0.05
N ASP A 615 8.47 -28.27 -0.21
CA ASP A 615 8.92 -28.90 -1.46
C ASP A 615 8.91 -30.43 -1.33
N LEU A 616 7.99 -31.06 -2.06
CA LEU A 616 7.77 -32.51 -2.08
C LEU A 616 9.01 -33.32 -2.48
N ARG A 617 9.99 -32.72 -3.18
CA ARG A 617 11.24 -33.41 -3.53
C ARG A 617 11.99 -33.91 -2.30
N PHE A 618 11.89 -33.19 -1.19
CA PHE A 618 12.52 -33.55 0.07
C PHE A 618 11.78 -34.64 0.87
N ALA A 619 10.51 -34.95 0.52
CA ALA A 619 9.74 -36.02 1.16
C ALA A 619 10.01 -37.42 0.59
N ILE A 620 10.70 -37.54 -0.55
CA ILE A 620 10.94 -38.82 -1.24
C ILE A 620 11.57 -39.88 -0.30
N PRO A 621 12.66 -39.59 0.46
CA PRO A 621 13.23 -40.57 1.39
C PRO A 621 12.26 -41.01 2.48
N GLY A 622 11.37 -40.11 2.91
CA GLY A 622 10.36 -40.38 3.92
C GLY A 622 9.27 -41.32 3.44
N PHE A 623 8.82 -41.18 2.19
CA PHE A 623 7.88 -42.12 1.58
C PHE A 623 8.48 -43.52 1.42
N ILE A 624 9.76 -43.62 1.04
CA ILE A 624 10.48 -44.91 0.97
C ILE A 624 10.59 -45.52 2.37
N LEU A 625 10.90 -44.71 3.39
CA LEU A 625 10.99 -45.17 4.77
C LEU A 625 9.64 -45.70 5.29
N LEU A 626 8.54 -45.01 4.97
CA LEU A 626 7.19 -45.46 5.30
C LEU A 626 6.83 -46.79 4.64
N LEU A 627 7.21 -46.99 3.37
CA LEU A 627 6.99 -48.24 2.64
C LEU A 627 7.70 -49.44 3.26
N ILE A 628 8.85 -49.23 3.91
CA ILE A 628 9.59 -50.28 4.62
C ILE A 628 9.03 -50.48 6.03
N TRP A 629 8.74 -49.38 6.73
CA TRP A 629 8.34 -49.38 8.13
C TRP A 629 6.94 -49.97 8.36
N VAL A 630 5.94 -49.58 7.57
CA VAL A 630 4.55 -50.00 7.81
C VAL A 630 4.40 -51.52 7.73
N PRO A 631 4.91 -52.22 6.68
CA PRO A 631 4.81 -53.68 6.63
C PRO A 631 5.60 -54.37 7.74
N SER A 632 6.81 -53.89 8.08
CA SER A 632 7.65 -54.52 9.11
C SER A 632 7.01 -54.39 10.49
N PHE A 633 6.48 -53.21 10.80
CA PHE A 633 5.81 -52.93 12.06
C PHE A 633 4.51 -53.74 12.20
N LEU A 634 3.68 -53.79 11.15
CA LEU A 634 2.44 -54.57 11.16
C LEU A 634 2.70 -56.07 11.30
N ALA A 635 3.69 -56.61 10.57
CA ALA A 635 4.05 -58.03 10.67
C ALA A 635 4.60 -58.39 12.07
N ALA A 636 5.50 -57.58 12.63
CA ALA A 636 6.02 -57.81 13.98
C ALA A 636 4.91 -57.75 15.04
N THR A 637 4.00 -56.77 14.93
CA THR A 637 2.88 -56.61 15.85
C THR A 637 1.89 -57.77 15.73
N PHE A 638 1.59 -58.21 14.50
CA PHE A 638 0.75 -59.38 14.24
C PHE A 638 1.33 -60.63 14.91
N LEU A 639 2.63 -60.91 14.76
CA LEU A 639 3.30 -62.06 15.37
C LEU A 639 3.24 -62.06 16.91
N LEU A 640 3.34 -60.88 17.52
CA LEU A 640 3.20 -60.71 18.98
C LEU A 640 1.75 -60.93 19.44
N ILE A 641 0.76 -60.44 18.69
CA ILE A 641 -0.67 -60.58 19.01
C ILE A 641 -1.12 -62.04 18.84
N THR A 642 -0.70 -62.72 17.77
CA THR A 642 -1.04 -64.12 17.50
C THR A 642 -0.29 -65.09 18.42
N ARG A 643 0.59 -64.60 19.31
CA ARG A 643 1.46 -65.38 20.21
C ARG A 643 2.34 -66.42 19.48
N SER A 644 2.59 -66.24 18.19
CA SER A 644 3.51 -67.11 17.44
C SER A 644 4.95 -66.92 17.89
N LEU A 645 5.25 -65.76 18.49
CA LEU A 645 6.48 -65.42 19.19
C LEU A 645 6.15 -65.00 20.62
N THR A 646 6.80 -65.63 21.60
CA THR A 646 6.61 -65.31 23.02
C THR A 646 7.82 -64.54 23.56
N PHE A 647 7.57 -63.59 24.47
CA PHE A 647 8.63 -62.84 25.15
C PHE A 647 9.64 -63.75 25.88
N GLY A 648 9.19 -64.93 26.35
CA GLY A 648 10.05 -65.94 26.96
C GLY A 648 11.09 -66.50 25.98
N TYR A 649 10.67 -66.82 24.76
CA TYR A 649 11.56 -67.32 23.71
C TYR A 649 12.55 -66.25 23.25
N MET A 650 12.09 -65.00 23.04
CA MET A 650 12.98 -63.88 22.71
C MET A 650 14.03 -63.64 23.80
N LYS A 651 13.62 -63.68 25.08
CA LYS A 651 14.52 -63.53 26.23
C LYS A 651 15.54 -64.67 26.30
N GLN A 652 15.13 -65.89 25.97
CA GLN A 652 16.02 -67.04 25.89
C GLN A 652 17.06 -66.87 24.77
N VAL A 653 16.63 -66.50 23.56
CA VAL A 653 17.53 -66.25 22.42
C VAL A 653 18.52 -65.13 22.73
N LEU A 654 18.07 -64.00 23.29
CA LEU A 654 18.92 -62.88 23.72
C LEU A 654 19.96 -63.30 24.78
N ASN A 655 19.56 -64.13 25.75
CA ASN A 655 20.46 -64.63 26.80
C ASN A 655 21.52 -65.59 26.24
N HIS A 656 21.20 -66.37 25.21
CA HIS A 656 22.17 -67.26 24.55
C HIS A 656 23.16 -66.51 23.64
N THR A 657 22.84 -65.28 23.21
CA THR A 657 23.73 -64.45 22.39
C THR A 657 24.70 -63.56 23.18
N SER A 658 24.65 -63.55 24.52
CA SER A 658 25.58 -62.76 25.33
C SER A 658 27.02 -63.28 25.19
N ALA A 659 27.94 -62.40 24.74
CA ALA A 659 29.34 -62.73 24.44
C ALA A 659 30.08 -63.47 25.57
N GLY A 660 29.70 -63.25 26.83
CA GLY A 660 30.27 -63.94 27.99
C GLY A 660 29.98 -65.44 28.08
N ARG A 661 28.95 -65.96 27.39
CA ARG A 661 28.59 -67.40 27.43
C ARG A 661 29.08 -68.20 26.21
N ILE A 662 29.34 -67.53 25.09
CA ILE A 662 29.87 -68.17 23.87
C ILE A 662 31.33 -68.58 24.07
N VAL A 663 32.12 -67.75 24.78
CA VAL A 663 33.53 -68.02 25.09
C VAL A 663 33.68 -69.22 26.04
N VAL A 664 32.75 -69.40 26.98
CA VAL A 664 32.75 -70.52 27.94
C VAL A 664 32.36 -71.85 27.25
N GLY A 665 31.41 -71.83 26.31
CA GLY A 665 31.04 -73.05 25.55
C GLY A 665 32.13 -73.56 24.60
N ALA A 666 32.95 -72.65 24.03
CA ALA A 666 34.06 -73.04 23.15
C ALA A 666 35.25 -73.65 23.90
N SER A 667 35.39 -73.37 25.20
CA SER A 667 36.52 -73.84 26.02
C SER A 667 36.35 -75.30 26.49
N ASP A 668 35.16 -75.87 26.37
CA ASP A 668 34.84 -77.27 26.72
C ASP A 668 35.08 -78.28 25.58
N LEU A 669 35.39 -77.82 24.36
CA LEU A 669 35.74 -78.70 23.24
C LEU A 669 37.27 -78.88 23.15
N ARG A 670 37.84 -79.65 24.08
CA ARG A 670 39.19 -80.20 23.90
C ARG A 670 39.14 -81.55 23.17
N ILE A 671 40.10 -81.66 22.25
CA ILE A 671 40.37 -82.73 21.30
C ILE A 671 40.43 -84.10 21.99
N ARG A 672 39.71 -85.08 21.45
CA ARG A 672 39.82 -86.50 21.80
C ARG A 672 40.85 -87.13 20.85
N ASP A 673 42.06 -87.36 21.33
CA ASP A 673 43.09 -88.12 20.61
C ASP A 673 42.75 -89.63 20.66
N ASP A 674 42.60 -90.24 19.49
CA ASP A 674 42.46 -91.69 19.32
C ASP A 674 43.83 -92.32 19.02
N ASN A 675 44.37 -93.16 19.92
CA ASN A 675 45.10 -94.37 19.53
C ASN A 675 45.22 -95.39 20.69
N PRO A 676 45.05 -96.72 20.48
CA PRO A 676 44.91 -97.70 21.57
C PRO A 676 46.15 -98.58 21.80
N GLY A 677 46.43 -98.89 23.08
CA GLY A 677 47.10 -100.15 23.47
C GLY A 677 48.24 -100.04 24.49
N GLY A 678 48.03 -100.63 25.69
CA GLY A 678 49.10 -101.11 26.57
C GLY A 678 49.01 -100.68 28.04
N PRO A 679 48.96 -101.61 29.03
CA PRO A 679 48.75 -101.27 30.45
C PRO A 679 50.05 -101.24 31.27
N SER A 680 50.10 -100.40 32.30
CA SER A 680 50.31 -100.78 33.72
C SER A 680 50.94 -99.68 34.59
N ARG A 681 50.55 -99.75 35.88
CA ARG A 681 51.23 -99.28 37.11
C ARG A 681 51.12 -97.80 37.55
N SER A 682 50.24 -97.63 38.54
CA SER A 682 50.49 -97.11 39.89
C SER A 682 51.51 -95.96 40.08
N ARG A 683 51.03 -94.80 40.51
CA ARG A 683 51.14 -94.34 41.92
C ARG A 683 50.51 -92.95 42.09
N GLU A 684 49.75 -92.88 43.17
CA GLU A 684 49.28 -91.72 43.91
C GLU A 684 50.36 -90.63 44.12
N LYS A 685 49.97 -89.35 43.95
CA LYS A 685 50.28 -88.26 44.89
C LYS A 685 49.49 -86.99 44.55
N GLU A 686 48.91 -86.43 45.61
CA GLU A 686 48.23 -85.13 45.69
C GLU A 686 49.16 -83.97 45.28
N GLY A 687 48.56 -82.89 44.76
CA GLY A 687 49.24 -81.62 44.55
C GLY A 687 48.30 -80.55 43.99
N TRP A 688 47.89 -79.62 44.86
CA TRP A 688 47.21 -78.38 44.49
C TRP A 688 48.10 -77.53 43.57
N GLY A 689 47.51 -76.91 42.53
CA GLY A 689 48.25 -76.02 41.63
C GLY A 689 47.36 -75.21 40.68
N LEU A 690 46.92 -74.04 41.16
CA LEU A 690 46.70 -72.77 40.45
C LEU A 690 46.61 -72.79 38.90
N SER A 691 45.43 -72.45 38.35
CA SER A 691 45.33 -71.94 36.98
C SER A 691 45.48 -70.40 36.98
N MET A 692 46.59 -69.94 36.41
CA MET A 692 46.88 -68.53 36.13
C MET A 692 45.88 -67.90 35.15
N PRO A 693 45.60 -66.58 35.25
CA PRO A 693 44.94 -65.84 34.19
C PRO A 693 45.93 -65.59 33.04
N VAL A 694 45.48 -65.81 31.80
CA VAL A 694 46.22 -65.40 30.60
C VAL A 694 45.91 -63.92 30.34
N THR A 695 46.91 -63.07 30.55
CA THR A 695 46.94 -61.68 30.04
C THR A 695 47.53 -61.67 28.64
N LEU A 696 46.84 -61.02 27.70
CA LEU A 696 47.31 -60.77 26.33
C LEU A 696 48.05 -59.43 26.31
N ASP A 697 49.34 -59.48 25.97
CA ASP A 697 50.22 -58.34 25.75
C ASP A 697 50.26 -58.03 24.24
N LEU A 698 50.23 -56.75 23.86
CA LEU A 698 50.29 -56.28 22.48
C LEU A 698 51.41 -55.25 22.38
N ASP A 699 52.59 -55.70 21.96
CA ASP A 699 53.67 -54.81 21.51
C ASP A 699 53.87 -54.99 20.00
N HIS A 700 53.96 -53.87 19.26
CA HIS A 700 54.36 -53.88 17.86
C HIS A 700 55.24 -52.66 17.55
N LYS A 701 56.47 -52.95 17.10
CA LYS A 701 57.51 -51.97 16.75
C LYS A 701 58.18 -52.34 15.42
N GLY A 702 58.42 -51.32 14.59
CA GLY A 702 59.28 -51.32 13.39
C GLY A 702 58.58 -50.62 12.23
N ARG A 703 58.81 -49.35 11.83
CA ARG A 703 59.95 -48.41 11.72
C ARG A 703 60.72 -48.50 10.38
N GLY A 704 60.76 -47.38 9.66
CA GLY A 704 61.80 -46.94 8.69
C GLY A 704 61.22 -46.47 7.34
N HIS A 705 61.62 -45.35 6.72
CA HIS A 705 62.65 -44.33 7.01
C HIS A 705 62.53 -43.16 5.98
N GLU A 706 62.93 -41.95 6.40
CA GLU A 706 63.49 -40.78 5.64
C GLU A 706 62.73 -40.15 4.44
N ASP A 707 62.76 -38.83 4.16
CA ASP A 707 63.70 -37.77 4.54
C ASP A 707 63.11 -36.34 4.32
N ARG A 708 63.59 -35.41 5.17
CA ARG A 708 63.93 -33.98 4.99
C ARG A 708 63.01 -32.86 4.43
N ASP A 709 63.04 -31.78 5.24
CA ASP A 709 63.25 -30.36 4.93
C ASP A 709 62.08 -29.34 5.01
N ASN A 710 62.28 -28.45 6.01
CA ASN A 710 62.10 -26.99 6.00
C ASN A 710 60.74 -26.31 6.32
N VAL A 711 60.74 -25.68 7.51
CA VAL A 711 60.61 -24.22 7.77
C VAL A 711 59.25 -23.51 7.53
N LEU A 712 58.86 -22.76 8.58
CA LEU A 712 57.94 -21.61 8.72
C LEU A 712 56.48 -21.83 9.19
N GLU A 713 56.21 -21.11 10.27
CA GLU A 713 54.95 -20.74 10.94
C GLU A 713 54.23 -19.61 10.13
N PRO A 714 53.11 -19.01 10.62
CA PRO A 714 51.69 -19.42 10.65
C PRO A 714 50.78 -18.55 9.74
N LEU A 715 49.47 -18.87 9.59
CA LEU A 715 48.33 -17.91 9.52
C LEU A 715 46.98 -18.55 9.07
N ASN A 716 45.96 -18.35 9.93
CA ASN A 716 44.56 -17.94 9.70
C ASN A 716 43.56 -18.61 8.71
N GLN A 717 42.29 -18.53 9.15
CA GLN A 717 40.97 -18.71 8.47
C GLN A 717 40.53 -20.17 8.27
N ASP A 718 39.36 -20.65 8.73
CA ASP A 718 38.04 -20.02 8.98
C ASP A 718 37.42 -20.35 10.35
#